data_AF-A0A6M0CT50-F1
#
_entry.id   AF-A0A6M0CT50-F1
#
_cell.length_a   1.000
_cell.length_b   1.000
_cell.length_c   1.000
_cell.angle_alpha   90.00
_cell.angle_beta   90.00
_cell.angle_gamma   90.00
#
_symmetry.space_group_name_H-M   'P 1'
#
loop_
_entity.id
_entity.type
_entity.pdbx_description
1 polymer ?
#
loop_
_entity_poly.entity_id
_entity_poly.type
_entity_poly.pdbx_seq_one_letter_code
_entity_poly.pdbx_strand_id
1 'polypeptide(L)'
;MNGFSFEHLVRQLEQFPASVIEGPTVAGPRATVRFAQVGARAVHLAASLRASGLLRHEVLGLRSPNVIEWVIWDLAALLNGHVLHVFAEDGPSEPAVTLRERYGYRLMVDARARGDEGAGIVSLDDAQVLQLAPGAPVLATPADLYSMVYSSGSSGEPKGLLVSKAGTAYLINQFLADYDLDAEDRSLIFMTLSNFQQRMSMYAFLWCGTSFSLTTLDNAFTSANDFSPTYMVAPPSIYEEALARFPGQPGTPNSIRNGLGGHLRFVHTGMAPTSDSVMQRFAREGIAMYEAYGVTEAGMVAWNTPQASRLGAVGKPVNRAEVFLTDDGEIVVKRQFPLCLGYFEASEQDQLATFCDGQIPTGDIGEFDADGFLYLRGRRKNLITTRSGEKFLPEQVERGINAVDTFKWCVVVYDPACDTLYCYLVPTRYQPDAQHAQRVRSVVAERFRRPIAIQLIYTQLEPSVGQGTLTRNLKIRRGPLLAWLQASLAEHDARLCRFDFPAPPAAFIEHVPTLERIEGKRYVVIRGPHGEFAEHCRALQAQIREHVQAAGPQVADAALFAHTLHLTLAEFADAGDSARQRRAVQHWASNSAPLSLRTGAIQTLAYPTNLAYVALEPSAALRAAMADLRLTALQEGVPVRDEIAVAQWLFHLSLAHCPGMSEGQWEALVASLQGLALGPIDFTVGAVEFVEYQHGRELPAHVVALASGGPAQ
;
A
#
# COMPACT_ATOMS: atom_id res chain seq x y z
N MET A 1 16.49 33.56 15.33
CA MET A 1 16.98 33.88 13.97
C MET A 1 15.81 34.32 13.12
N ASN A 2 16.00 35.24 12.18
CA ASN A 2 14.99 35.46 11.13
C ASN A 2 14.80 34.14 10.36
N GLY A 3 13.59 33.87 9.88
CA GLY A 3 13.33 32.66 9.07
C GLY A 3 14.17 32.62 7.79
N PHE A 4 14.30 31.43 7.21
CA PHE A 4 14.93 31.16 5.93
C PHE A 4 14.53 32.19 4.87
N SER A 5 15.55 32.72 4.18
CA SER A 5 15.41 33.69 3.11
C SER A 5 16.49 33.48 2.06
N PHE A 6 16.07 33.19 0.82
CA PHE A 6 16.98 33.11 -0.32
C PHE A 6 17.81 34.38 -0.55
N GLU A 7 17.29 35.56 -0.23
CA GLU A 7 18.03 36.84 -0.38
C GLU A 7 19.20 36.96 0.60
N HIS A 8 19.09 36.31 1.75
CA HIS A 8 20.10 36.32 2.79
C HIS A 8 20.94 35.03 2.79
N LEU A 9 20.55 34.01 2.03
CA LEU A 9 21.16 32.69 2.05
C LEU A 9 22.68 32.75 1.89
N VAL A 10 23.20 33.39 0.84
CA VAL A 10 24.66 33.45 0.61
C VAL A 10 25.40 34.20 1.73
N ARG A 11 24.80 35.26 2.29
CA ARG A 11 25.38 35.98 3.44
C ARG A 11 25.37 35.12 4.71
N GLN A 12 24.38 34.24 4.84
CA GLN A 12 24.23 33.35 5.97
C GLN A 12 25.38 32.32 6.08
N LEU A 13 25.99 31.93 4.95
CA LEU A 13 27.12 30.99 4.94
C LEU A 13 28.32 31.50 5.74
N GLU A 14 28.51 32.83 5.85
CA GLU A 14 29.61 33.44 6.62
C GLU A 14 29.44 33.26 8.14
N GLN A 15 28.22 33.00 8.61
CA GLN A 15 27.92 32.75 10.03
C GLN A 15 28.43 31.38 10.50
N PHE A 16 28.77 30.49 9.57
CA PHE A 16 29.16 29.10 9.85
C PHE A 16 30.56 28.76 9.32
N PRO A 17 31.63 29.35 9.90
CA PRO A 17 33.00 29.20 9.38
C PRO A 17 33.59 27.80 9.54
N ALA A 18 32.98 26.95 10.37
CA ALA A 18 33.36 25.55 10.58
C ALA A 18 32.62 24.57 9.65
N SER A 19 31.48 24.98 9.08
CA SER A 19 30.64 24.11 8.27
C SER A 19 31.23 23.88 6.88
N VAL A 20 31.10 22.65 6.41
CA VAL A 20 31.73 22.19 5.17
C VAL A 20 30.75 21.47 4.24
N ILE A 21 31.03 21.58 2.95
CA ILE A 21 30.54 20.67 1.93
C ILE A 21 31.67 19.72 1.58
N GLU A 22 31.41 18.42 1.68
CA GLU A 22 32.34 17.38 1.25
C GLU A 22 31.79 16.64 0.03
N GLY A 23 32.57 16.46 -1.03
CA GLY A 23 32.09 15.71 -2.18
C GLY A 23 32.98 15.86 -3.40
N PRO A 24 32.58 15.28 -4.54
CA PRO A 24 33.34 15.42 -5.75
C PRO A 24 33.31 16.86 -6.26
N THR A 25 34.36 17.19 -6.99
CA THR A 25 34.49 18.41 -7.78
C THR A 25 34.66 18.02 -9.24
N VAL A 26 34.45 18.94 -10.16
CA VAL A 26 34.77 18.69 -11.57
C VAL A 26 36.25 18.34 -11.76
N ALA A 27 37.14 18.93 -10.96
CA ALA A 27 38.59 18.70 -11.00
C ALA A 27 39.07 17.40 -10.32
N GLY A 28 38.22 16.72 -9.55
CA GLY A 28 38.67 15.56 -8.79
C GLY A 28 37.61 14.89 -7.92
N PRO A 29 37.86 13.64 -7.49
CA PRO A 29 36.84 12.75 -6.94
C PRO A 29 36.34 13.13 -5.53
N ARG A 30 37.07 13.95 -4.78
CA ARG A 30 36.68 14.37 -3.42
C ARG A 30 37.40 15.66 -3.01
N ALA A 31 36.66 16.59 -2.43
CA ALA A 31 37.17 17.80 -1.80
C ALA A 31 36.30 18.15 -0.58
N THR A 32 36.88 18.89 0.36
CA THR A 32 36.16 19.48 1.49
C THR A 32 36.31 21.00 1.40
N VAL A 33 35.19 21.70 1.23
CA VAL A 33 35.16 23.15 1.01
C VAL A 33 34.30 23.79 2.08
N ARG A 34 34.78 24.85 2.71
CA ARG A 34 34.02 25.58 3.74
C ARG A 34 32.87 26.36 3.11
N PHE A 35 31.79 26.55 3.86
CA PHE A 35 30.64 27.35 3.42
C PHE A 35 31.06 28.76 2.96
N ALA A 36 31.92 29.44 3.72
CA ALA A 36 32.44 30.77 3.32
C ALA A 36 33.16 30.76 1.96
N GLN A 37 33.89 29.69 1.63
CA GLN A 37 34.56 29.55 0.33
C GLN A 37 33.56 29.30 -0.81
N VAL A 38 32.53 28.50 -0.56
CA VAL A 38 31.41 28.27 -1.50
C VAL A 38 30.68 29.59 -1.76
N GLY A 39 30.37 30.36 -0.71
CA GLY A 39 29.75 31.68 -0.82
C GLY A 39 30.58 32.66 -1.63
N ALA A 40 31.89 32.75 -1.36
CA ALA A 40 32.80 33.61 -2.12
C ALA A 40 32.87 33.23 -3.61
N ARG A 41 32.95 31.91 -3.92
CA ARG A 41 32.92 31.41 -5.30
C ARG A 41 31.58 31.74 -5.98
N ALA A 42 30.46 31.62 -5.29
CA ALA A 42 29.13 31.97 -5.81
C ALA A 42 29.00 33.48 -6.08
N VAL A 43 29.52 34.34 -5.20
CA VAL A 43 29.54 35.80 -5.41
C VAL A 43 30.39 36.18 -6.63
N HIS A 44 31.55 35.55 -6.78
CA HIS A 44 32.42 35.76 -7.95
C HIS A 44 31.71 35.32 -9.24
N LEU A 45 31.14 34.12 -9.27
CA LEU A 45 30.40 33.63 -10.44
C LEU A 45 29.16 34.48 -10.73
N ALA A 46 28.45 34.97 -9.71
CA ALA A 46 27.33 35.89 -9.90
C ALA A 46 27.78 37.20 -10.55
N ALA A 47 29.00 37.68 -10.28
CA ALA A 47 29.56 38.84 -10.98
C ALA A 47 29.81 38.56 -12.46
N SER A 48 30.36 37.38 -12.80
CA SER A 48 30.50 36.93 -14.20
C SER A 48 29.15 36.85 -14.91
N LEU A 49 28.12 36.32 -14.26
CA LEU A 49 26.76 36.24 -14.82
C LEU A 49 26.14 37.61 -15.08
N ARG A 50 26.39 38.62 -14.22
CA ARG A 50 25.95 40.00 -14.48
C ARG A 50 26.67 40.63 -15.67
N ALA A 51 27.94 40.28 -15.86
CA ALA A 51 28.76 40.79 -16.95
C ALA A 51 28.51 40.08 -18.29
N SER A 52 27.77 38.96 -18.30
CA SER A 52 27.56 38.14 -19.51
C SER A 52 26.49 38.66 -20.46
N GLY A 53 25.70 39.64 -20.04
CA GLY A 53 24.58 40.19 -20.82
C GLY A 53 23.26 39.41 -20.67
N LEU A 54 23.16 38.49 -19.69
CA LEU A 54 21.87 37.91 -19.27
C LEU A 54 21.02 38.95 -18.56
N LEU A 55 19.72 38.97 -18.86
CA LEU A 55 18.77 39.80 -18.12
C LEU A 55 18.32 39.09 -16.84
N ARG A 56 17.88 39.88 -15.86
CA ARG A 56 17.28 39.39 -14.61
C ARG A 56 16.08 38.50 -14.94
N HIS A 57 15.89 37.41 -14.19
CA HIS A 57 14.82 36.42 -14.37
C HIS A 57 14.87 35.59 -15.67
N GLU A 58 15.94 35.68 -16.47
CA GLU A 58 16.19 34.72 -17.54
C GLU A 58 16.39 33.29 -17.01
N VAL A 59 15.99 32.31 -17.81
CA VAL A 59 16.13 30.88 -17.52
C VAL A 59 17.49 30.38 -18.01
N LEU A 60 18.24 29.72 -17.13
CA LEU A 60 19.50 29.06 -17.42
C LEU A 60 19.30 27.54 -17.31
N GLY A 61 19.82 26.80 -18.28
CA GLY A 61 19.88 25.34 -18.19
C GLY A 61 21.09 24.89 -17.36
N LEU A 62 20.91 23.88 -16.51
CA LEU A 62 22.00 23.26 -15.74
C LEU A 62 21.84 21.73 -15.75
N ARG A 63 22.78 21.02 -16.38
CA ARG A 63 22.90 19.55 -16.33
C ARG A 63 24.19 19.15 -15.63
N SER A 64 24.10 18.41 -14.54
CA SER A 64 25.29 18.07 -13.74
C SER A 64 25.09 16.83 -12.85
N PRO A 65 26.15 16.15 -12.40
CA PRO A 65 26.08 15.23 -11.26
C PRO A 65 26.17 16.01 -9.93
N ASN A 66 26.09 15.31 -8.79
CA ASN A 66 26.26 15.94 -7.48
C ASN A 66 27.72 16.36 -7.24
N VAL A 67 28.10 17.57 -7.66
CA VAL A 67 29.42 18.17 -7.43
C VAL A 67 29.29 19.52 -6.72
N ILE A 68 30.35 19.94 -6.04
CA ILE A 68 30.37 21.22 -5.30
C ILE A 68 30.09 22.40 -6.25
N GLU A 69 30.54 22.33 -7.49
CA GLU A 69 30.30 23.35 -8.51
C GLU A 69 28.80 23.53 -8.81
N TRP A 70 27.96 22.49 -8.71
CA TRP A 70 26.51 22.66 -8.86
C TRP A 70 26.01 23.67 -7.82
N VAL A 71 26.36 23.48 -6.55
CA VAL A 71 25.94 24.35 -5.43
C VAL A 71 26.34 25.80 -5.70
N ILE A 72 27.52 26.01 -6.26
CA ILE A 72 28.03 27.35 -6.60
C ILE A 72 27.22 28.01 -7.72
N TRP A 73 26.94 27.28 -8.80
CA TRP A 73 26.09 27.73 -9.89
C TRP A 73 24.66 28.06 -9.42
N ASP A 74 24.13 27.23 -8.52
CA ASP A 74 22.82 27.40 -7.91
C ASP A 74 22.71 28.73 -7.14
N LEU A 75 23.64 28.94 -6.21
CA LEU A 75 23.70 30.17 -5.42
C LEU A 75 23.98 31.40 -6.28
N ALA A 76 24.82 31.29 -7.31
CA ALA A 76 25.10 32.39 -8.23
C ALA A 76 23.86 32.81 -9.05
N ALA A 77 23.08 31.83 -9.51
CA ALA A 77 21.81 32.10 -10.19
C ALA A 77 20.81 32.80 -9.26
N LEU A 78 20.68 32.32 -8.02
CA LEU A 78 19.82 32.92 -6.99
C LEU A 78 20.19 34.37 -6.67
N LEU A 79 21.49 34.68 -6.55
CA LEU A 79 21.99 36.05 -6.29
C LEU A 79 21.59 37.05 -7.36
N ASN A 80 21.48 36.60 -8.62
CA ASN A 80 21.09 37.44 -9.74
C ASN A 80 19.59 37.36 -10.07
N GLY A 81 18.83 36.54 -9.34
CA GLY A 81 17.41 36.30 -9.61
C GLY A 81 17.16 35.61 -10.95
N HIS A 82 18.10 34.78 -11.43
CA HIS A 82 17.87 33.91 -12.58
C HIS A 82 17.03 32.69 -12.18
N VAL A 83 16.37 32.09 -13.16
CA VAL A 83 15.63 30.83 -12.99
C VAL A 83 16.53 29.68 -13.44
N LEU A 84 16.66 28.64 -12.63
CA LEU A 84 17.40 27.44 -13.03
C LEU A 84 16.47 26.33 -13.49
N HIS A 85 16.65 25.88 -14.73
CA HIS A 85 16.09 24.63 -15.21
C HIS A 85 17.14 23.52 -15.08
N VAL A 86 16.92 22.61 -14.13
CA VAL A 86 17.93 21.63 -13.72
C VAL A 86 17.66 20.22 -14.23
N PHE A 87 18.73 19.53 -14.59
CA PHE A 87 18.73 18.15 -15.08
C PHE A 87 19.81 17.34 -14.35
N ALA A 88 19.51 16.09 -14.04
CA ALA A 88 20.55 15.15 -13.62
C ALA A 88 21.50 14.87 -14.81
N GLU A 89 22.75 14.53 -14.51
CA GLU A 89 23.72 14.15 -15.54
C GLU A 89 23.21 13.01 -16.41
N ASP A 90 22.56 12.01 -15.84
CA ASP A 90 21.94 10.86 -16.51
C ASP A 90 20.50 11.13 -17.01
N GLY A 91 20.07 12.40 -16.97
CA GLY A 91 18.77 12.86 -17.45
C GLY A 91 18.64 12.80 -18.98
N PRO A 92 18.06 13.84 -19.63
CA PRO A 92 17.87 13.84 -21.08
C PRO A 92 19.16 13.47 -21.83
N SER A 93 19.07 12.49 -22.73
CA SER A 93 20.22 12.00 -23.50
C SER A 93 20.63 12.98 -24.59
N GLU A 94 19.76 13.94 -24.91
CA GLU A 94 20.00 14.99 -25.88
C GLU A 94 21.31 15.76 -25.61
N PRO A 95 22.04 16.15 -26.67
CA PRO A 95 23.18 17.05 -26.55
C PRO A 95 22.79 18.40 -25.92
N ALA A 96 23.76 19.06 -25.27
CA ALA A 96 23.56 20.36 -24.61
C ALA A 96 22.95 21.41 -25.55
N VAL A 97 23.43 21.45 -26.81
CA VAL A 97 22.91 22.34 -27.85
C VAL A 97 21.43 22.12 -28.15
N THR A 98 20.99 20.86 -28.22
CA THR A 98 19.59 20.51 -28.48
C THR A 98 18.68 20.90 -27.32
N LEU A 99 19.12 20.69 -26.08
CA LEU A 99 18.38 21.14 -24.89
C LEU A 99 18.28 22.68 -24.86
N ARG A 100 19.39 23.34 -25.15
CA ARG A 100 19.46 24.80 -25.22
C ARG A 100 18.50 25.38 -26.25
N GLU A 101 18.47 24.80 -27.46
CA GLU A 101 17.56 25.22 -28.53
C GLU A 101 16.09 24.91 -28.20
N ARG A 102 15.80 23.71 -27.71
CA ARG A 102 14.44 23.27 -27.34
C ARG A 102 13.76 24.23 -26.37
N TYR A 103 14.50 24.69 -25.37
CA TYR A 103 13.96 25.56 -24.31
C TYR A 103 14.37 27.03 -24.47
N GLY A 104 15.11 27.37 -25.53
CA GLY A 104 15.53 28.74 -25.83
C GLY A 104 16.49 29.37 -24.82
N TYR A 105 17.36 28.58 -24.17
CA TYR A 105 18.31 29.15 -23.21
C TYR A 105 19.42 29.94 -23.91
N ARG A 106 19.75 31.10 -23.35
CA ARG A 106 20.97 31.82 -23.73
C ARG A 106 22.22 31.21 -23.10
N LEU A 107 22.07 30.54 -21.95
CA LEU A 107 23.14 29.84 -21.25
C LEU A 107 22.70 28.42 -20.85
N MET A 108 23.51 27.43 -21.20
CA MET A 108 23.42 26.05 -20.74
C MET A 108 24.74 25.67 -20.06
N VAL A 109 24.67 25.31 -18.78
CA VAL A 109 25.81 24.78 -18.02
C VAL A 109 25.71 23.26 -18.03
N ASP A 110 26.75 22.57 -18.49
CA ASP A 110 26.71 21.13 -18.71
C ASP A 110 27.99 20.44 -18.24
N ALA A 111 27.87 19.46 -17.36
CA ALA A 111 29.00 18.65 -16.88
C ALA A 111 29.67 17.82 -17.99
N ARG A 112 28.93 17.55 -19.07
CA ARG A 112 29.44 16.82 -20.22
C ARG A 112 30.22 17.72 -21.19
N ALA A 113 30.08 19.04 -21.07
CA ALA A 113 30.78 19.97 -21.94
C ALA A 113 32.30 19.93 -21.72
N ARG A 114 33.05 20.31 -22.75
CA ARG A 114 34.51 20.44 -22.70
C ARG A 114 34.91 21.84 -23.16
N GLY A 115 35.02 22.76 -22.21
CA GLY A 115 35.29 24.17 -22.50
C GLY A 115 34.03 24.99 -22.80
N ASP A 116 34.23 26.20 -23.32
CA ASP A 116 33.20 26.95 -24.05
C ASP A 116 33.06 26.34 -25.45
N GLU A 117 31.99 25.59 -25.67
CA GLU A 117 31.70 24.95 -26.96
C GLU A 117 31.14 25.94 -27.98
N GLY A 118 31.10 27.24 -27.62
CA GLY A 118 30.48 28.30 -28.41
C GLY A 118 28.97 28.34 -28.22
N ALA A 119 28.38 29.48 -28.58
CA ALA A 119 26.94 29.72 -28.56
C ALA A 119 26.27 29.71 -27.16
N GLY A 120 27.00 29.78 -26.04
CA GLY A 120 26.39 29.85 -24.71
C GLY A 120 26.19 28.47 -24.06
N ILE A 121 27.10 27.53 -24.30
CA ILE A 121 27.21 26.25 -23.61
C ILE A 121 28.54 26.26 -22.86
N VAL A 122 28.52 25.98 -21.55
CA VAL A 122 29.73 26.05 -20.72
C VAL A 122 29.87 24.85 -19.79
N SER A 123 31.12 24.48 -19.51
CA SER A 123 31.47 23.57 -18.42
C SER A 123 31.19 24.19 -17.04
N LEU A 124 31.03 23.36 -16.01
CA LEU A 124 30.86 23.81 -14.64
C LEU A 124 32.06 24.60 -14.09
N ASP A 125 33.28 24.33 -14.58
CA ASP A 125 34.51 24.97 -14.12
C ASP A 125 34.83 26.30 -14.82
N ASP A 126 34.21 26.57 -15.97
CA ASP A 126 34.55 27.70 -16.85
C ASP A 126 33.78 28.98 -16.48
N ALA A 127 33.98 29.47 -15.26
CA ALA A 127 33.32 30.68 -14.73
C ALA A 127 33.93 32.02 -15.21
N GLN A 128 35.07 31.99 -15.92
CA GLN A 128 35.96 33.15 -15.99
C GLN A 128 35.69 34.14 -17.13
N VAL A 129 35.02 33.76 -18.24
CA VAL A 129 34.61 34.73 -19.28
C VAL A 129 33.31 34.31 -19.96
N LEU A 130 32.17 34.48 -19.28
CA LEU A 130 30.85 34.35 -19.90
C LEU A 130 30.56 35.63 -20.69
N GLN A 131 30.68 35.61 -22.02
CA GLN A 131 30.22 36.69 -22.89
C GLN A 131 29.20 36.13 -23.87
N LEU A 132 27.91 36.43 -23.64
CA LEU A 132 26.83 35.93 -24.48
C LEU A 132 26.44 36.97 -25.53
N ALA A 133 26.05 36.50 -26.71
CA ALA A 133 25.49 37.38 -27.72
C ALA A 133 24.24 38.10 -27.18
N PRO A 134 24.01 39.38 -27.53
CA PRO A 134 22.78 40.09 -27.17
C PRO A 134 21.56 39.34 -27.70
N GLY A 135 20.52 39.22 -26.86
CA GLY A 135 19.29 38.56 -27.22
C GLY A 135 18.20 38.87 -26.20
N ALA A 136 16.94 38.86 -26.63
CA ALA A 136 15.81 38.98 -25.73
C ALA A 136 15.59 37.67 -24.95
N PRO A 137 15.00 37.72 -23.73
CA PRO A 137 14.54 36.52 -23.06
C PRO A 137 13.48 35.85 -23.95
N VAL A 138 13.60 34.56 -24.18
CA VAL A 138 12.58 33.81 -24.93
C VAL A 138 11.37 33.49 -24.03
N LEU A 139 11.58 33.38 -22.72
CA LEU A 139 10.56 32.99 -21.74
C LEU A 139 10.26 34.13 -20.77
N ALA A 140 9.00 34.58 -20.75
CA ALA A 140 8.49 35.39 -19.66
C ALA A 140 8.20 34.49 -18.45
N THR A 141 8.86 34.76 -17.33
CA THR A 141 8.74 33.97 -16.11
C THR A 141 7.92 34.73 -15.05
N PRO A 142 7.09 34.04 -14.24
CA PRO A 142 6.48 34.66 -13.07
C PRO A 142 7.55 35.25 -12.15
N ALA A 143 7.28 36.40 -11.53
CA ALA A 143 8.27 37.10 -10.70
C ALA A 143 8.81 36.28 -9.51
N ASP A 144 8.00 35.36 -8.98
CA ASP A 144 8.37 34.48 -7.87
C ASP A 144 8.99 33.14 -8.32
N LEU A 145 9.14 32.89 -9.63
CA LEU A 145 9.79 31.69 -10.15
C LEU A 145 11.30 31.76 -9.92
N TYR A 146 11.90 30.66 -9.44
CA TYR A 146 13.36 30.56 -9.34
C TYR A 146 13.92 29.21 -9.84
N SER A 147 13.06 28.19 -9.97
CA SER A 147 13.49 26.87 -10.43
C SER A 147 12.44 26.21 -11.32
N MET A 148 12.92 25.46 -12.30
CA MET A 148 12.13 24.55 -13.14
C MET A 148 12.67 23.13 -12.93
N VAL A 149 11.78 22.18 -12.63
CA VAL A 149 12.14 20.79 -12.31
C VAL A 149 11.19 19.82 -12.99
N TYR A 150 11.63 18.58 -13.18
CA TYR A 150 10.72 17.51 -13.62
C TYR A 150 10.25 16.67 -12.44
N SER A 151 8.98 16.29 -12.48
CA SER A 151 8.44 15.20 -11.68
C SER A 151 8.24 13.97 -12.55
N SER A 152 8.31 12.77 -11.97
CA SER A 152 8.14 11.51 -12.73
C SER A 152 6.71 11.25 -13.24
N GLY A 153 5.75 12.15 -12.98
CA GLY A 153 4.34 12.02 -13.37
C GLY A 153 3.60 10.81 -12.78
N SER A 154 2.27 10.88 -12.66
CA SER A 154 1.44 9.69 -12.40
C SER A 154 1.25 8.82 -13.66
N SER A 155 1.46 9.42 -14.84
CA SER A 155 1.26 8.83 -16.17
C SER A 155 2.51 8.14 -16.74
N GLY A 156 3.68 8.30 -16.10
CA GLY A 156 4.95 7.72 -16.56
C GLY A 156 5.80 8.66 -17.44
N GLU A 157 5.20 9.70 -18.01
CA GLU A 157 5.92 10.78 -18.71
C GLU A 157 6.35 11.87 -17.72
N PRO A 158 7.60 12.37 -17.79
CA PRO A 158 8.05 13.48 -16.97
C PRO A 158 7.20 14.73 -17.17
N LYS A 159 6.80 15.40 -16.08
CA LYS A 159 6.06 16.67 -16.11
C LYS A 159 6.92 17.80 -15.58
N GLY A 160 7.07 18.86 -16.36
CA GLY A 160 7.86 20.03 -16.03
C GLY A 160 7.09 21.01 -15.14
N LEU A 161 7.61 21.32 -13.96
CA LEU A 161 7.02 22.16 -12.92
C LEU A 161 7.74 23.50 -12.78
N LEU A 162 6.95 24.55 -12.55
CA LEU A 162 7.40 25.90 -12.20
C LEU A 162 7.41 26.05 -10.67
N VAL A 163 8.57 26.27 -10.04
CA VAL A 163 8.73 26.29 -8.57
C VAL A 163 8.93 27.71 -8.04
N SER A 164 8.11 28.09 -7.06
CA SER A 164 8.08 29.39 -6.43
C SER A 164 9.12 29.54 -5.31
N LYS A 165 9.66 30.75 -5.18
CA LYS A 165 10.62 31.13 -4.14
C LYS A 165 9.92 31.22 -2.79
N ALA A 166 8.73 31.83 -2.73
CA ALA A 166 7.97 31.99 -1.49
C ALA A 166 7.49 30.65 -0.92
N GLY A 167 6.93 29.77 -1.75
CA GLY A 167 6.48 28.44 -1.33
C GLY A 167 7.62 27.55 -0.84
N THR A 168 8.78 27.61 -1.52
CA THR A 168 9.98 26.88 -1.06
C THR A 168 10.47 27.42 0.29
N ALA A 169 10.58 28.74 0.44
CA ALA A 169 11.02 29.35 1.69
C ALA A 169 10.08 29.03 2.86
N TYR A 170 8.76 29.01 2.61
CA TYR A 170 7.77 28.58 3.59
C TYR A 170 8.03 27.15 4.07
N LEU A 171 8.18 26.19 3.16
CA LEU A 171 8.40 24.78 3.55
C LEU A 171 9.72 24.55 4.28
N ILE A 172 10.80 25.23 3.86
CA ILE A 172 12.10 25.15 4.58
C ILE A 172 11.96 25.70 6.01
N ASN A 173 11.24 26.81 6.19
CA ASN A 173 11.00 27.35 7.52
C ASN A 173 10.22 26.39 8.43
N GLN A 174 9.19 25.73 7.91
CA GLN A 174 8.44 24.73 8.67
C GLN A 174 9.32 23.54 9.03
N PHE A 175 10.12 23.05 8.09
CA PHE A 175 11.06 21.96 8.33
C PHE A 175 12.08 22.31 9.42
N LEU A 176 12.73 23.48 9.33
CA LEU A 176 13.71 23.89 10.35
C LEU A 176 13.07 24.07 11.73
N ALA A 177 11.82 24.53 11.81
CA ALA A 177 11.10 24.70 13.07
C ALA A 177 10.76 23.35 13.73
N ASP A 178 10.43 22.33 12.94
CA ASP A 178 9.98 21.03 13.44
C ASP A 178 11.13 20.06 13.79
N TYR A 179 12.28 20.17 13.11
CA TYR A 179 13.39 19.22 13.27
C TYR A 179 14.62 19.76 14.01
N ASP A 180 14.70 21.09 14.23
CA ASP A 180 15.75 21.73 15.02
C ASP A 180 17.18 21.32 14.57
N LEU A 181 17.42 21.42 13.26
CA LEU A 181 18.75 21.19 12.67
C LEU A 181 19.64 22.42 12.86
N ASP A 182 20.91 22.19 13.15
CA ASP A 182 21.89 23.26 13.35
C ASP A 182 23.28 22.96 12.72
N ALA A 183 24.29 23.70 13.14
CA ALA A 183 25.65 23.60 12.62
C ALA A 183 26.44 22.39 13.13
N GLU A 184 25.97 21.72 14.18
CA GLU A 184 26.56 20.47 14.70
C GLU A 184 26.03 19.25 13.93
N ASP A 185 24.92 19.40 13.21
CA ASP A 185 24.36 18.33 12.41
C ASP A 185 25.13 18.07 11.12
N ARG A 186 25.01 16.82 10.65
CA ARG A 186 25.66 16.31 9.44
C ARG A 186 24.68 15.51 8.61
N SER A 187 24.64 15.72 7.30
CA SER A 187 23.76 14.97 6.40
C SER A 187 24.44 14.54 5.11
N LEU A 188 23.83 13.59 4.40
CA LEU A 188 24.22 13.21 3.04
C LEU A 188 23.21 13.73 2.03
N ILE A 189 23.69 14.05 0.84
CA ILE A 189 22.91 14.28 -0.38
C ILE A 189 23.46 13.32 -1.43
N PHE A 190 22.73 12.24 -1.68
CA PHE A 190 23.17 11.14 -2.55
C PHE A 190 22.23 10.86 -3.73
N MET A 191 21.00 11.39 -3.70
CA MET A 191 20.21 11.54 -4.92
C MET A 191 20.57 12.87 -5.58
N THR A 192 20.43 12.94 -6.90
CA THR A 192 20.84 14.11 -7.68
C THR A 192 20.12 15.38 -7.25
N LEU A 193 20.79 16.54 -7.30
CA LEU A 193 20.18 17.84 -6.95
C LEU A 193 19.06 18.30 -7.92
N SER A 194 18.82 17.58 -9.02
CA SER A 194 17.59 17.73 -9.80
C SER A 194 16.36 17.16 -9.08
N ASN A 195 16.55 16.25 -8.12
CA ASN A 195 15.52 15.90 -7.16
C ASN A 195 15.29 17.11 -6.24
N PHE A 196 14.13 17.73 -6.42
CA PHE A 196 13.81 18.98 -5.76
C PHE A 196 13.81 18.88 -4.21
N GLN A 197 13.46 17.73 -3.63
CA GLN A 197 13.50 17.54 -2.18
C GLN A 197 14.93 17.57 -1.61
N GLN A 198 15.90 16.97 -2.32
CA GLN A 198 17.31 17.05 -1.94
C GLN A 198 17.84 18.48 -2.05
N ARG A 199 17.45 19.19 -3.12
CA ARG A 199 17.84 20.60 -3.32
C ARG A 199 17.25 21.53 -2.27
N MET A 200 16.01 21.29 -1.82
CA MET A 200 15.45 21.99 -0.65
C MET A 200 16.22 21.68 0.64
N SER A 201 16.62 20.42 0.84
CA SER A 201 17.43 20.02 1.99
C SER A 201 18.79 20.71 1.99
N MET A 202 19.43 20.83 0.82
CA MET A 202 20.65 21.61 0.63
C MET A 202 20.48 23.07 1.07
N TYR A 203 19.39 23.74 0.67
CA TYR A 203 19.13 25.11 1.11
C TYR A 203 18.91 25.23 2.62
N ALA A 204 18.20 24.26 3.22
CA ALA A 204 18.03 24.20 4.67
C ALA A 204 19.39 24.05 5.38
N PHE A 205 20.23 23.11 4.93
CA PHE A 205 21.56 22.87 5.50
C PHE A 205 22.48 24.08 5.40
N LEU A 206 22.52 24.74 4.23
CA LEU A 206 23.27 25.98 4.03
C LEU A 206 22.79 27.11 4.95
N TRP A 207 21.50 27.13 5.29
CA TRP A 207 20.90 28.16 6.14
C TRP A 207 21.14 27.96 7.64
N CYS A 208 21.05 26.72 8.12
CA CYS A 208 21.25 26.39 9.54
C CYS A 208 22.69 25.96 9.88
N GLY A 209 23.56 25.83 8.89
CA GLY A 209 24.98 25.49 9.09
C GLY A 209 25.27 23.99 9.10
N THR A 210 24.28 23.11 8.89
CA THR A 210 24.47 21.66 8.84
C THR A 210 25.50 21.30 7.77
N SER A 211 26.59 20.63 8.17
CA SER A 211 27.59 20.17 7.19
C SER A 211 27.02 19.02 6.38
N PHE A 212 27.33 18.94 5.08
CA PHE A 212 26.80 17.86 4.27
C PHE A 212 27.78 17.31 3.25
N SER A 213 27.60 16.02 2.93
CA SER A 213 28.36 15.38 1.87
C SER A 213 27.53 15.14 0.62
N LEU A 214 28.02 15.63 -0.53
CA LEU A 214 27.54 15.29 -1.87
C LEU A 214 28.18 13.97 -2.28
N THR A 215 27.35 12.98 -2.61
CA THR A 215 27.79 11.65 -3.06
C THR A 215 26.81 11.07 -4.07
N THR A 216 27.04 9.83 -4.49
CA THR A 216 26.14 9.07 -5.36
C THR A 216 25.40 8.01 -4.55
N LEU A 217 24.29 7.52 -5.11
CA LEU A 217 23.52 6.43 -4.50
C LEU A 217 24.38 5.20 -4.21
N ASP A 218 25.20 4.79 -5.18
CA ASP A 218 26.11 3.63 -5.07
C ASP A 218 27.13 3.77 -3.92
N ASN A 219 27.51 5.01 -3.60
CA ASN A 219 28.47 5.32 -2.56
C ASN A 219 27.81 5.77 -1.25
N ALA A 220 26.48 5.76 -1.15
CA ALA A 220 25.77 6.34 -0.01
C ALA A 220 26.17 5.70 1.32
N PHE A 221 26.25 4.36 1.40
CA PHE A 221 26.62 3.66 2.64
C PHE A 221 28.10 3.86 3.02
N THR A 222 29.01 3.82 2.05
CA THR A 222 30.43 4.13 2.29
C THR A 222 30.59 5.56 2.79
N SER A 223 29.89 6.51 2.16
CA SER A 223 29.91 7.92 2.55
C SER A 223 29.26 8.14 3.91
N ALA A 224 28.21 7.39 4.27
CA ALA A 224 27.59 7.45 5.60
C ALA A 224 28.58 7.01 6.68
N ASN A 225 29.29 5.92 6.44
CA ASN A 225 30.31 5.44 7.37
C ASN A 225 31.45 6.46 7.54
N ASP A 226 31.95 7.04 6.44
CA ASP A 226 33.05 8.02 6.46
C ASP A 226 32.63 9.37 7.05
N PHE A 227 31.46 9.88 6.65
CA PHE A 227 31.00 11.23 6.99
C PHE A 227 30.20 11.28 8.29
N SER A 228 29.74 10.14 8.80
CA SER A 228 29.01 10.03 10.08
C SER A 228 27.83 11.00 10.20
N PRO A 229 26.78 10.86 9.36
CA PRO A 229 25.63 11.75 9.38
C PRO A 229 24.85 11.62 10.70
N THR A 230 24.28 12.74 11.16
CA THR A 230 23.33 12.80 12.28
C THR A 230 21.88 12.72 11.81
N TYR A 231 21.65 13.09 10.54
CA TYR A 231 20.36 13.08 9.85
C TYR A 231 20.52 12.53 8.43
N MET A 232 19.54 11.76 7.96
CA MET A 232 19.46 11.31 6.57
C MET A 232 18.02 11.30 6.09
N VAL A 233 17.81 11.61 4.82
CA VAL A 233 16.53 11.48 4.13
C VAL A 233 16.66 10.58 2.91
N ALA A 234 15.82 9.55 2.84
CA ALA A 234 15.86 8.55 1.78
C ALA A 234 14.48 7.90 1.54
N PRO A 235 14.22 7.34 0.35
CA PRO A 235 13.05 6.48 0.17
C PRO A 235 13.21 5.15 0.96
N PRO A 236 12.09 4.45 1.26
CA PRO A 236 12.09 3.23 2.05
C PRO A 236 13.08 2.16 1.56
N SER A 237 13.22 2.01 0.24
CA SER A 237 14.11 1.02 -0.38
C SER A 237 15.57 1.15 0.05
N ILE A 238 16.04 2.36 0.35
CA ILE A 238 17.43 2.58 0.83
C ILE A 238 17.59 2.09 2.26
N TYR A 239 16.56 2.25 3.10
CA TYR A 239 16.58 1.73 4.46
C TYR A 239 16.42 0.22 4.50
N GLU A 240 15.64 -0.36 3.58
CA GLU A 240 15.55 -1.81 3.39
C GLU A 240 16.90 -2.41 2.94
N GLU A 241 17.59 -1.75 2.00
CA GLU A 241 18.93 -2.16 1.57
C GLU A 241 19.95 -2.03 2.73
N ALA A 242 19.88 -0.96 3.52
CA ALA A 242 20.71 -0.79 4.70
C ALA A 242 20.53 -1.95 5.70
N LEU A 243 19.28 -2.40 5.91
CA LEU A 243 18.98 -3.53 6.78
C LEU A 243 19.50 -4.86 6.23
N ALA A 244 19.45 -5.05 4.91
CA ALA A 244 20.01 -6.21 4.25
C ALA A 244 21.55 -6.24 4.34
N ARG A 245 22.19 -5.08 4.19
CA ARG A 245 23.65 -4.91 4.23
C ARG A 245 24.21 -5.03 5.64
N PHE A 246 23.49 -4.52 6.64
CA PHE A 246 23.91 -4.48 8.04
C PHE A 246 22.94 -5.24 8.96
N PRO A 247 22.87 -6.59 8.85
CA PRO A 247 21.88 -7.41 9.55
C PRO A 247 22.17 -7.59 11.05
N GLY A 248 23.30 -7.11 11.56
CA GLY A 248 23.75 -7.31 12.94
C GLY A 248 22.80 -6.74 13.99
N GLN A 249 22.86 -7.28 15.20
CA GLN A 249 22.10 -6.80 16.36
C GLN A 249 22.66 -5.47 16.88
N PRO A 250 21.87 -4.68 17.63
CA PRO A 250 22.33 -3.43 18.23
C PRO A 250 23.65 -3.58 18.99
N GLY A 251 24.56 -2.62 18.79
CA GLY A 251 25.89 -2.60 19.42
C GLY A 251 26.95 -3.48 18.74
N THR A 252 26.59 -4.28 17.73
CA THR A 252 27.59 -5.06 16.97
C THR A 252 28.21 -4.23 15.84
N PRO A 253 29.46 -4.53 15.40
CA PRO A 253 30.09 -3.82 14.28
C PRO A 253 29.27 -3.80 12.99
N ASN A 254 28.46 -4.84 12.77
CA ASN A 254 27.59 -4.99 11.60
C ASN A 254 26.13 -4.57 11.85
N SER A 255 25.87 -3.82 12.93
CA SER A 255 24.57 -3.18 13.16
C SER A 255 24.33 -2.05 12.18
N ILE A 256 23.07 -1.74 11.89
CA ILE A 256 22.73 -0.64 10.98
C ILE A 256 23.20 0.71 11.50
N ARG A 257 23.18 0.93 12.83
CA ARG A 257 23.71 2.15 13.44
C ARG A 257 25.18 2.33 13.08
N ASN A 258 26.01 1.31 13.27
CA ASN A 258 27.43 1.39 12.95
C ASN A 258 27.68 1.46 11.44
N GLY A 259 26.95 0.69 10.64
CA GLY A 259 27.05 0.71 9.18
C GLY A 259 26.67 2.05 8.53
N LEU A 260 25.90 2.88 9.23
CA LEU A 260 25.51 4.24 8.82
C LEU A 260 26.30 5.34 9.56
N GLY A 261 27.46 5.01 10.13
CA GLY A 261 28.38 5.99 10.73
C GLY A 261 28.12 6.31 12.21
N GLY A 262 27.23 5.59 12.89
CA GLY A 262 27.10 5.59 14.35
C GLY A 262 26.33 6.76 14.97
N HIS A 263 26.29 7.91 14.30
CA HIS A 263 25.83 9.20 14.87
C HIS A 263 24.39 9.60 14.51
N LEU A 264 23.66 8.78 13.76
CA LEU A 264 22.26 9.07 13.39
C LEU A 264 21.39 9.28 14.64
N ARG A 265 20.75 10.45 14.70
CA ARG A 265 19.69 10.82 15.65
C ARG A 265 18.34 10.32 15.13
N PHE A 266 18.07 10.60 13.86
CA PHE A 266 16.84 10.19 13.19
C PHE A 266 17.03 10.13 11.67
N VAL A 267 16.08 9.50 11.00
CA VAL A 267 16.00 9.40 9.55
C VAL A 267 14.62 9.78 9.03
N HIS A 268 14.57 10.38 7.86
CA HIS A 268 13.34 10.74 7.16
C HIS A 268 13.04 9.79 6.01
N THR A 269 11.82 9.27 5.97
CA THR A 269 11.37 8.42 4.87
C THR A 269 10.08 8.94 4.24
N GLY A 270 9.93 8.71 2.95
CA GLY A 270 8.80 9.19 2.15
C GLY A 270 8.90 8.72 0.71
N MET A 271 8.18 9.35 -0.22
CA MET A 271 8.09 8.98 -1.65
C MET A 271 7.36 7.65 -1.92
N ALA A 272 7.42 6.70 -0.99
CA ALA A 272 6.69 5.43 -0.99
C ALA A 272 6.31 5.03 0.45
N PRO A 273 5.33 4.13 0.63
CA PRO A 273 4.99 3.59 1.95
C PRO A 273 6.17 2.82 2.56
N THR A 274 6.39 2.98 3.86
CA THR A 274 7.38 2.19 4.62
C THR A 274 6.68 1.07 5.37
N SER A 275 7.29 -0.11 5.45
CA SER A 275 6.73 -1.20 6.24
C SER A 275 7.01 -1.02 7.75
N ASP A 276 6.05 -1.45 8.58
CA ASP A 276 6.20 -1.40 10.04
C ASP A 276 7.43 -2.17 10.54
N SER A 277 7.81 -3.25 9.84
CA SER A 277 8.97 -4.06 10.20
C SER A 277 10.29 -3.29 10.03
N VAL A 278 10.42 -2.47 8.98
CA VAL A 278 11.57 -1.58 8.77
C VAL A 278 11.63 -0.53 9.88
N MET A 279 10.51 0.16 10.14
CA MET A 279 10.43 1.18 11.19
C MET A 279 10.78 0.62 12.58
N GLN A 280 10.22 -0.54 12.94
CA GLN A 280 10.51 -1.21 14.21
C GLN A 280 11.97 -1.63 14.31
N ARG A 281 12.61 -2.05 13.21
CA ARG A 281 14.01 -2.45 13.24
C ARG A 281 14.94 -1.25 13.45
N PHE A 282 14.67 -0.11 12.83
CA PHE A 282 15.40 1.13 13.12
C PHE A 282 15.20 1.59 14.57
N ALA A 283 13.97 1.49 15.09
CA ALA A 283 13.67 1.84 16.47
C ALA A 283 14.44 0.98 17.49
N ARG A 284 14.64 -0.33 17.23
CA ARG A 284 15.47 -1.22 18.07
C ARG A 284 16.95 -0.81 18.14
N GLU A 285 17.42 -0.07 17.15
CA GLU A 285 18.78 0.47 17.06
C GLU A 285 18.88 1.89 17.66
N GLY A 286 17.77 2.37 18.25
CA GLY A 286 17.64 3.70 18.81
C GLY A 286 17.63 4.81 17.76
N ILE A 287 17.31 4.50 16.50
CA ILE A 287 17.22 5.49 15.42
C ILE A 287 15.74 5.75 15.16
N ALA A 288 15.28 6.98 15.41
CA ALA A 288 13.91 7.34 15.09
C ALA A 288 13.73 7.44 13.56
N MET A 289 12.67 6.84 13.04
CA MET A 289 12.31 6.94 11.63
C MET A 289 11.01 7.73 11.51
N TYR A 290 11.05 8.85 10.80
CA TYR A 290 9.91 9.73 10.60
C TYR A 290 9.41 9.63 9.18
N GLU A 291 8.19 9.13 9.02
CA GLU A 291 7.51 9.15 7.72
C GLU A 291 7.03 10.55 7.38
N ALA A 292 7.13 10.90 6.10
CA ALA A 292 6.69 12.16 5.53
C ALA A 292 5.98 11.93 4.19
N TYR A 293 4.91 12.69 3.95
CA TYR A 293 4.09 12.62 2.76
C TYR A 293 4.04 13.97 2.03
N GLY A 294 4.35 13.94 0.74
CA GLY A 294 4.27 15.09 -0.15
C GLY A 294 4.09 14.67 -1.61
N VAL A 295 3.63 15.62 -2.41
CA VAL A 295 3.59 15.53 -3.88
C VAL A 295 4.35 16.73 -4.43
N THR A 296 5.12 16.59 -5.53
CA THR A 296 6.01 17.66 -5.99
C THR A 296 5.27 18.97 -6.26
N GLU A 297 4.03 18.86 -6.74
CA GLU A 297 3.12 19.96 -7.06
C GLU A 297 2.75 20.82 -5.84
N ALA A 298 2.57 20.18 -4.68
CA ALA A 298 2.20 20.84 -3.43
C ALA A 298 3.35 20.92 -2.43
N GLY A 299 4.45 20.21 -2.63
CA GLY A 299 5.50 20.01 -1.63
C GLY A 299 5.06 19.10 -0.48
N MET A 300 5.65 19.31 0.69
CA MET A 300 5.41 18.45 1.84
C MET A 300 4.05 18.72 2.49
N VAL A 301 3.18 17.71 2.53
CA VAL A 301 1.80 17.82 3.02
C VAL A 301 1.71 17.51 4.50
N ALA A 302 2.33 16.42 4.95
CA ALA A 302 2.34 15.98 6.34
C ALA A 302 3.67 15.28 6.67
N TRP A 303 4.09 15.34 7.94
CA TRP A 303 5.25 14.59 8.42
C TRP A 303 5.14 14.23 9.90
N ASN A 304 5.81 13.13 10.28
CA ASN A 304 6.06 12.82 11.69
C ASN A 304 7.26 13.64 12.15
N THR A 305 7.19 14.24 13.33
CA THR A 305 8.28 15.03 13.92
C THR A 305 8.76 14.40 15.22
N PRO A 306 9.90 14.84 15.77
CA PRO A 306 10.33 14.44 17.11
C PRO A 306 9.27 14.67 18.19
N GLN A 307 8.45 15.73 18.05
CA GLN A 307 7.43 16.12 19.02
C GLN A 307 6.07 15.46 18.74
N ALA A 308 5.80 15.05 17.49
CA ALA A 308 4.54 14.45 17.09
C ALA A 308 4.77 13.35 16.04
N SER A 309 4.89 12.11 16.50
CA SER A 309 5.01 10.93 15.64
C SER A 309 3.99 9.85 15.99
N ARG A 310 3.53 9.11 14.97
CA ARG A 310 2.59 8.00 15.13
C ARG A 310 2.87 6.92 14.08
N LEU A 311 3.06 5.68 14.54
CA LEU A 311 3.32 4.54 13.66
C LEU A 311 2.15 4.32 12.69
N GLY A 312 2.46 4.12 11.42
CA GLY A 312 1.49 3.91 10.34
C GLY A 312 0.79 5.19 9.84
N ALA A 313 0.96 6.32 10.52
CA ALA A 313 0.55 7.62 10.02
C ALA A 313 1.72 8.28 9.28
N VAL A 314 1.42 9.07 8.25
CA VAL A 314 2.41 9.94 7.60
C VAL A 314 2.65 11.23 8.38
N GLY A 315 2.12 11.29 9.60
CA GLY A 315 2.28 12.40 10.53
C GLY A 315 1.18 13.45 10.47
N LYS A 316 1.44 14.63 11.04
CA LYS A 316 0.48 15.73 11.05
C LYS A 316 0.69 16.63 9.82
N PRO A 317 -0.37 17.26 9.29
CA PRO A 317 -0.21 18.26 8.25
C PRO A 317 0.79 19.35 8.65
N VAL A 318 1.67 19.74 7.73
CA VAL A 318 2.63 20.85 7.93
C VAL A 318 1.89 22.12 8.39
N ASN A 319 0.71 22.36 7.81
CA ASN A 319 -0.25 23.30 8.32
C ASN A 319 -1.66 22.71 8.19
N ARG A 320 -2.33 22.49 9.33
CA ARG A 320 -3.65 21.85 9.37
C ARG A 320 -4.71 22.62 8.58
N ALA A 321 -4.61 23.95 8.49
CA ALA A 321 -5.56 24.80 7.78
C ALA A 321 -5.39 24.74 6.24
N GLU A 322 -4.33 24.10 5.74
CA GLU A 322 -4.03 24.01 4.30
C GLU A 322 -4.36 22.63 3.71
N VAL A 323 -4.74 21.65 4.53
CA VAL A 323 -4.96 20.25 4.11
C VAL A 323 -6.39 19.82 4.41
N PHE A 324 -7.08 19.38 3.36
CA PHE A 324 -8.50 19.04 3.39
C PHE A 324 -8.70 17.62 2.86
N LEU A 325 -9.82 17.00 3.27
CA LEU A 325 -10.31 15.76 2.69
C LEU A 325 -11.64 16.06 2.00
N THR A 326 -11.82 15.56 0.78
CA THR A 326 -13.13 15.54 0.12
C THR A 326 -14.04 14.48 0.76
N ASP A 327 -15.32 14.44 0.36
CA ASP A 327 -16.28 13.44 0.84
C ASP A 327 -15.84 11.99 0.55
N ASP A 328 -15.11 11.76 -0.55
CA ASP A 328 -14.52 10.47 -0.90
C ASP A 328 -13.11 10.25 -0.33
N GLY A 329 -12.65 11.15 0.54
CA GLY A 329 -11.39 11.05 1.28
C GLY A 329 -10.15 11.47 0.50
N GLU A 330 -10.28 12.09 -0.68
CA GLU A 330 -9.14 12.62 -1.43
C GLU A 330 -8.48 13.77 -0.66
N ILE A 331 -7.16 13.71 -0.54
CA ILE A 331 -6.36 14.75 0.10
C ILE A 331 -6.21 15.90 -0.90
N VAL A 332 -6.65 17.09 -0.48
CA VAL A 332 -6.55 18.34 -1.24
C VAL A 332 -5.73 19.35 -0.45
N VAL A 333 -4.78 19.99 -1.11
CA VAL A 333 -3.89 20.98 -0.50
C VAL A 333 -4.19 22.37 -1.06
N LYS A 334 -4.38 23.36 -0.20
CA LYS A 334 -4.49 24.77 -0.58
C LYS A 334 -3.53 25.58 0.27
N ARG A 335 -2.41 25.98 -0.32
CA ARG A 335 -1.37 26.73 0.40
C ARG A 335 -1.59 28.23 0.34
N GLN A 336 -1.23 28.91 1.41
CA GLN A 336 -1.04 30.35 1.39
C GLN A 336 0.09 30.75 0.43
N PHE A 337 1.17 29.96 0.42
CA PHE A 337 2.32 30.11 -0.49
C PHE A 337 2.48 28.83 -1.32
N PRO A 338 1.91 28.78 -2.55
CA PRO A 338 1.99 27.60 -3.42
C PRO A 338 3.44 27.24 -3.74
N LEU A 339 3.83 25.97 -3.60
CA LEU A 339 5.18 25.53 -3.98
C LEU A 339 5.36 25.60 -5.50
N CYS A 340 4.44 24.98 -6.25
CA CYS A 340 4.45 25.05 -7.70
C CYS A 340 3.41 26.04 -8.22
N LEU A 341 3.77 26.77 -9.27
CA LEU A 341 2.93 27.77 -9.95
C LEU A 341 2.14 27.19 -11.13
N GLY A 342 2.46 25.95 -11.52
CA GLY A 342 1.88 25.27 -12.68
C GLY A 342 2.88 24.33 -13.35
N TYR A 343 2.43 23.65 -14.39
CA TYR A 343 3.32 22.97 -15.32
C TYR A 343 3.72 23.89 -16.47
N PHE A 344 4.98 23.80 -16.90
CA PHE A 344 5.43 24.34 -18.18
C PHE A 344 5.47 23.26 -19.28
N GLU A 345 5.45 21.98 -18.89
CA GLU A 345 5.47 20.84 -19.79
C GLU A 345 4.60 19.71 -19.23
N ALA A 346 3.31 19.73 -19.61
CA ALA A 346 2.32 18.70 -19.33
C ALA A 346 1.14 18.86 -20.29
N SER A 347 0.19 17.91 -20.31
CA SER A 347 -1.06 18.09 -21.04
C SER A 347 -1.93 19.17 -20.38
N GLU A 348 -2.76 19.86 -21.17
CA GLU A 348 -3.73 20.83 -20.63
C GLU A 348 -4.69 20.18 -19.62
N GLN A 349 -5.07 18.93 -19.87
CA GLN A 349 -5.88 18.14 -18.95
C GLN A 349 -5.18 17.93 -17.60
N ASP A 350 -3.89 17.59 -17.61
CA ASP A 350 -3.11 17.43 -16.37
C ASP A 350 -2.97 18.75 -15.61
N GLN A 351 -2.76 19.86 -16.33
CA GLN A 351 -2.69 21.20 -15.76
C GLN A 351 -4.00 21.54 -15.03
N LEU A 352 -5.14 21.43 -15.72
CA LEU A 352 -6.46 21.74 -15.17
C LEU A 352 -6.87 20.81 -14.04
N ALA A 353 -6.48 19.53 -14.08
CA ALA A 353 -6.79 18.56 -13.02
C ALA A 353 -5.93 18.70 -11.77
N THR A 354 -4.73 19.27 -11.88
CA THR A 354 -3.77 19.41 -10.78
C THR A 354 -3.86 20.77 -10.10
N PHE A 355 -3.93 21.85 -10.89
CA PHE A 355 -3.91 23.22 -10.39
C PHE A 355 -5.30 23.85 -10.50
N CYS A 356 -6.20 23.46 -9.59
CA CYS A 356 -7.61 23.85 -9.58
C CYS A 356 -7.85 25.05 -8.64
N ASP A 357 -7.80 26.28 -9.15
CA ASP A 357 -8.10 27.50 -8.38
C ASP A 357 -7.34 27.62 -7.04
N GLY A 358 -6.04 27.29 -7.09
CA GLY A 358 -5.15 27.29 -5.92
C GLY A 358 -5.28 26.07 -5.01
N GLN A 359 -6.19 25.14 -5.31
CA GLN A 359 -6.25 23.82 -4.70
C GLN A 359 -5.48 22.80 -5.55
N ILE A 360 -4.83 21.87 -4.88
CA ILE A 360 -4.08 20.76 -5.49
C ILE A 360 -4.70 19.45 -5.00
N PRO A 361 -5.59 18.83 -5.78
CA PRO A 361 -6.01 17.46 -5.56
C PRO A 361 -4.81 16.53 -5.78
N THR A 362 -4.41 15.82 -4.73
CA THR A 362 -3.19 14.99 -4.76
C THR A 362 -3.39 13.66 -5.52
N GLY A 363 -4.65 13.25 -5.73
CA GLY A 363 -5.01 11.92 -6.19
C GLY A 363 -4.78 10.82 -5.16
N ASP A 364 -4.35 11.16 -3.93
CA ASP A 364 -4.19 10.25 -2.81
C ASP A 364 -5.41 10.32 -1.89
N ILE A 365 -5.84 9.16 -1.39
CA ILE A 365 -6.91 9.04 -0.41
C ILE A 365 -6.28 8.97 0.97
N GLY A 366 -6.83 9.70 1.94
CA GLY A 366 -6.40 9.65 3.32
C GLY A 366 -7.52 9.85 4.32
N GLU A 367 -7.17 9.72 5.59
CA GLU A 367 -8.07 9.99 6.71
C GLU A 367 -7.30 10.61 7.87
N PHE A 368 -7.98 11.44 8.64
CA PHE A 368 -7.47 11.96 9.90
C PHE A 368 -7.97 11.13 11.06
N ASP A 369 -7.11 10.87 12.04
CA ASP A 369 -7.55 10.41 13.35
C ASP A 369 -7.98 11.57 14.26
N ALA A 370 -8.43 11.24 15.47
CA ALA A 370 -8.91 12.20 16.46
C ALA A 370 -7.82 13.20 16.93
N ASP A 371 -6.54 12.83 16.83
CA ASP A 371 -5.41 13.67 17.24
C ASP A 371 -4.81 14.49 16.08
N GLY A 372 -5.40 14.36 14.88
CA GLY A 372 -5.04 15.08 13.67
C GLY A 372 -3.88 14.48 12.88
N PHE A 373 -3.50 13.21 13.11
CA PHE A 373 -2.56 12.51 12.25
C PHE A 373 -3.23 12.04 10.97
N LEU A 374 -2.52 12.19 9.85
CA LEU A 374 -2.96 11.77 8.53
C LEU A 374 -2.49 10.35 8.23
N TYR A 375 -3.41 9.50 7.80
CA TYR A 375 -3.13 8.16 7.31
C TYR A 375 -3.37 8.09 5.81
N LEU A 376 -2.38 7.61 5.05
CA LEU A 376 -2.58 7.33 3.64
C LEU A 376 -3.38 6.04 3.47
N ARG A 377 -4.41 6.08 2.64
CA ARG A 377 -5.31 4.95 2.38
C ARG A 377 -5.14 4.32 1.01
N GLY A 378 -4.61 5.05 0.04
CA GLY A 378 -4.30 4.55 -1.30
C GLY A 378 -4.40 5.66 -2.33
N ARG A 379 -4.52 5.31 -3.62
CA ARG A 379 -4.68 6.27 -4.72
C ARG A 379 -6.11 6.22 -5.26
N ARG A 380 -6.70 7.39 -5.53
CA ARG A 380 -8.05 7.50 -6.11
C ARG A 380 -8.19 6.73 -7.42
N LYS A 381 -7.16 6.78 -8.28
CA LYS A 381 -7.10 6.03 -9.56
C LYS A 381 -7.01 4.51 -9.38
N ASN A 382 -6.60 4.03 -8.21
CA ASN A 382 -6.51 2.60 -7.91
C ASN A 382 -7.80 2.05 -7.30
N LEU A 383 -8.84 2.89 -7.13
CA LEU A 383 -10.12 2.45 -6.59
C LEU A 383 -10.76 1.43 -7.55
N ILE A 384 -10.92 0.21 -7.06
CA ILE A 384 -11.54 -0.88 -7.81
C ILE A 384 -13.01 -0.95 -7.42
N THR A 385 -13.87 -1.11 -8.41
CA THR A 385 -15.29 -1.43 -8.20
C THR A 385 -15.51 -2.89 -8.58
N THR A 386 -15.97 -3.70 -7.62
CA THR A 386 -16.32 -5.11 -7.86
C THR A 386 -17.58 -5.21 -8.72
N ARG A 387 -17.90 -6.41 -9.22
CA ARG A 387 -19.13 -6.65 -10.00
C ARG A 387 -20.39 -6.36 -9.19
N SER A 388 -20.31 -6.51 -7.86
CA SER A 388 -21.40 -6.18 -6.94
C SER A 388 -21.57 -4.68 -6.68
N GLY A 389 -20.69 -3.83 -7.21
CA GLY A 389 -20.70 -2.38 -7.04
C GLY A 389 -19.97 -1.91 -5.77
N GLU A 390 -19.36 -2.82 -5.01
CA GLU A 390 -18.56 -2.48 -3.83
C GLU A 390 -17.21 -1.87 -4.27
N LYS A 391 -16.83 -0.75 -3.65
CA LYS A 391 -15.59 -0.03 -3.98
C LYS A 391 -14.55 -0.30 -2.92
N PHE A 392 -13.33 -0.64 -3.32
CA PHE A 392 -12.21 -0.85 -2.41
C PHE A 392 -10.89 -0.38 -3.01
N LEU A 393 -9.94 -0.06 -2.14
CA LEU A 393 -8.55 0.22 -2.52
C LEU A 393 -7.73 -1.06 -2.30
N PRO A 394 -7.01 -1.56 -3.32
CA PRO A 394 -6.13 -2.73 -3.18
C PRO A 394 -5.13 -2.56 -2.04
N GLU A 395 -4.59 -1.34 -1.84
CA GLU A 395 -3.61 -1.02 -0.82
C GLU A 395 -4.13 -1.21 0.62
N GLN A 396 -5.45 -1.21 0.81
CA GLN A 396 -6.06 -1.53 2.11
C GLN A 396 -6.07 -3.04 2.35
N VAL A 397 -6.37 -3.82 1.31
CA VAL A 397 -6.34 -5.30 1.38
C VAL A 397 -4.89 -5.78 1.56
N GLU A 398 -3.96 -5.23 0.78
CA GLU A 398 -2.52 -5.53 0.84
C GLU A 398 -1.94 -5.26 2.24
N ARG A 399 -2.35 -4.16 2.90
CA ARG A 399 -1.95 -3.89 4.30
C ARG A 399 -2.50 -4.91 5.29
N GLY A 400 -3.76 -5.33 5.13
CA GLY A 400 -4.33 -6.40 5.95
C GLY A 400 -3.55 -7.70 5.79
N ILE A 401 -3.21 -8.09 4.56
CA ILE A 401 -2.40 -9.27 4.28
C ILE A 401 -1.01 -9.15 4.94
N ASN A 402 -0.36 -7.99 4.80
CA ASN A 402 0.97 -7.77 5.39
C ASN A 402 0.99 -7.73 6.93
N ALA A 403 -0.17 -7.56 7.57
CA ALA A 403 -0.31 -7.70 9.03
C ALA A 403 -0.29 -9.17 9.48
N VAL A 404 -0.60 -10.12 8.58
CA VAL A 404 -0.53 -11.55 8.86
C VAL A 404 0.91 -12.06 8.72
N ASP A 405 1.61 -11.65 7.66
CA ASP A 405 3.01 -11.99 7.40
C ASP A 405 3.67 -10.98 6.45
N THR A 406 4.99 -10.89 6.48
CA THR A 406 5.77 -9.95 5.67
C THR A 406 6.13 -10.53 4.31
N PHE A 407 5.56 -9.95 3.25
CA PHE A 407 5.86 -10.29 1.86
C PHE A 407 6.80 -9.26 1.24
N LYS A 408 7.74 -9.71 0.40
CA LYS A 408 8.56 -8.84 -0.44
C LYS A 408 7.69 -8.12 -1.46
N TRP A 409 6.72 -8.83 -2.02
CA TRP A 409 5.66 -8.27 -2.85
C TRP A 409 4.32 -8.81 -2.37
N CYS A 410 3.40 -7.90 -2.06
CA CYS A 410 1.99 -8.21 -1.81
C CYS A 410 1.18 -7.32 -2.75
N VAL A 411 0.60 -7.91 -3.79
CA VAL A 411 -0.16 -7.17 -4.80
C VAL A 411 -1.54 -7.79 -4.94
N VAL A 412 -2.56 -6.98 -4.74
CA VAL A 412 -3.95 -7.38 -4.91
C VAL A 412 -4.43 -6.86 -6.27
N VAL A 413 -4.96 -7.77 -7.09
CA VAL A 413 -5.59 -7.47 -8.37
C VAL A 413 -6.97 -8.13 -8.44
N TYR A 414 -7.92 -7.47 -9.09
CA TYR A 414 -9.29 -7.95 -9.22
C TYR A 414 -9.58 -8.23 -10.69
N ASP A 415 -10.15 -9.40 -10.95
CA ASP A 415 -10.62 -9.79 -12.28
C ASP A 415 -12.15 -9.65 -12.37
N PRO A 416 -12.66 -8.66 -13.11
CA PRO A 416 -14.09 -8.46 -13.27
C PRO A 416 -14.77 -9.55 -14.11
N ALA A 417 -14.04 -10.31 -14.91
CA ALA A 417 -14.62 -11.35 -15.78
C ALA A 417 -15.13 -12.54 -14.96
N CYS A 418 -14.43 -12.89 -13.88
CA CYS A 418 -14.74 -14.02 -13.01
C CYS A 418 -15.06 -13.61 -11.55
N ASP A 419 -15.20 -12.30 -11.27
CA ASP A 419 -15.50 -11.75 -9.95
C ASP A 419 -14.56 -12.29 -8.85
N THR A 420 -13.28 -12.37 -9.18
CA THR A 420 -12.24 -12.99 -8.34
C THR A 420 -11.16 -12.00 -7.97
N LEU A 421 -10.78 -12.02 -6.69
CA LEU A 421 -9.64 -11.28 -6.16
C LEU A 421 -8.40 -12.18 -6.13
N TYR A 422 -7.37 -11.79 -6.89
CA TYR A 422 -6.08 -12.46 -6.89
C TYR A 422 -5.12 -11.71 -5.96
N CYS A 423 -4.55 -12.44 -4.99
CA CYS A 423 -3.50 -11.94 -4.10
C CYS A 423 -2.17 -12.57 -4.53
N TYR A 424 -1.31 -11.78 -5.16
CA TYR A 424 0.03 -12.17 -5.58
C TYR A 424 1.03 -11.90 -4.46
N LEU A 425 1.65 -12.96 -3.95
CA LEU A 425 2.41 -12.96 -2.72
C LEU A 425 3.82 -13.53 -2.96
N VAL A 426 4.85 -12.71 -2.74
CA VAL A 426 6.26 -13.14 -2.78
C VAL A 426 6.78 -13.15 -1.33
N PRO A 427 6.80 -14.30 -0.64
CA PRO A 427 7.18 -14.37 0.76
C PRO A 427 8.68 -14.10 0.96
N THR A 428 9.04 -13.38 2.03
CA THR A 428 10.45 -13.09 2.34
C THR A 428 11.19 -14.29 2.93
N ARG A 429 10.53 -15.07 3.79
CA ARG A 429 11.00 -16.34 4.37
C ARG A 429 9.75 -17.15 4.73
N TYR A 430 9.69 -18.44 4.33
CA TYR A 430 8.65 -19.46 4.63
C TYR A 430 7.97 -20.02 3.37
N GLN A 431 7.64 -21.33 3.40
CA GLN A 431 6.76 -22.00 2.43
C GLN A 431 5.35 -22.03 3.00
N PRO A 432 4.35 -21.39 2.37
CA PRO A 432 2.99 -21.30 2.90
C PRO A 432 2.34 -22.69 3.01
N ASP A 433 1.70 -22.95 4.15
CA ASP A 433 0.81 -24.10 4.30
C ASP A 433 -0.67 -23.66 4.22
N ALA A 434 -1.57 -24.65 4.21
CA ALA A 434 -3.01 -24.40 4.14
C ALA A 434 -3.54 -23.57 5.33
N GLN A 435 -2.93 -23.69 6.51
CA GLN A 435 -3.34 -22.95 7.69
C GLN A 435 -2.98 -21.47 7.56
N HIS A 436 -1.77 -21.18 7.07
CA HIS A 436 -1.32 -19.83 6.75
C HIS A 436 -2.21 -19.20 5.66
N ALA A 437 -2.46 -19.92 4.56
CA ALA A 437 -3.33 -19.45 3.50
C ALA A 437 -4.75 -19.10 4.02
N GLN A 438 -5.29 -19.91 4.93
CA GLN A 438 -6.58 -19.63 5.55
C GLN A 438 -6.57 -18.35 6.39
N ARG A 439 -5.51 -18.08 7.18
CA ARG A 439 -5.38 -16.83 7.95
C ARG A 439 -5.35 -15.60 7.05
N VAL A 440 -4.55 -15.65 5.98
CA VAL A 440 -4.49 -14.57 4.97
C VAL A 440 -5.86 -14.37 4.33
N ARG A 441 -6.54 -15.46 3.94
CA ARG A 441 -7.89 -15.41 3.37
C ARG A 441 -8.91 -14.78 4.32
N SER A 442 -8.86 -15.08 5.63
CA SER A 442 -9.76 -14.47 6.61
C SER A 442 -9.65 -12.95 6.63
N VAL A 443 -8.43 -12.41 6.68
CA VAL A 443 -8.21 -10.96 6.68
C VAL A 443 -8.66 -10.31 5.37
N VAL A 444 -8.44 -10.97 4.24
CA VAL A 444 -8.93 -10.48 2.95
C VAL A 444 -10.47 -10.48 2.92
N ALA A 445 -11.10 -11.57 3.34
CA ALA A 445 -12.55 -11.73 3.33
C ALA A 445 -13.26 -10.72 4.25
N GLU A 446 -12.69 -10.42 5.42
CA GLU A 446 -13.20 -9.40 6.36
C GLU A 446 -13.29 -8.00 5.74
N ARG A 447 -12.57 -7.73 4.65
CA ARG A 447 -12.60 -6.43 3.99
C ARG A 447 -13.85 -6.19 3.16
N PHE A 448 -14.52 -7.25 2.70
CA PHE A 448 -15.62 -7.16 1.76
C PHE A 448 -16.94 -7.43 2.46
N ARG A 449 -17.94 -6.57 2.19
CA ARG A 449 -19.30 -6.74 2.73
C ARG A 449 -20.03 -7.89 2.06
N ARG A 450 -19.72 -8.17 0.80
CA ARG A 450 -20.24 -9.32 0.06
C ARG A 450 -19.16 -10.37 -0.13
N PRO A 451 -19.48 -11.67 0.00
CA PRO A 451 -18.51 -12.71 -0.27
C PRO A 451 -17.98 -12.61 -1.70
N ILE A 452 -16.66 -12.69 -1.85
CA ILE A 452 -15.95 -12.63 -3.12
C ILE A 452 -15.02 -13.84 -3.22
N ALA A 453 -14.80 -14.33 -4.45
CA ALA A 453 -13.83 -15.39 -4.66
C ALA A 453 -12.41 -14.83 -4.44
N ILE A 454 -11.58 -15.57 -3.72
CA ILE A 454 -10.21 -15.18 -3.39
C ILE A 454 -9.27 -16.28 -3.87
N GLN A 455 -8.25 -15.91 -4.63
CA GLN A 455 -7.14 -16.79 -4.98
C GLN A 455 -5.84 -16.24 -4.41
N LEU A 456 -5.18 -17.02 -3.56
CA LEU A 456 -3.86 -16.68 -3.03
C LEU A 456 -2.80 -17.38 -3.89
N ILE A 457 -1.87 -16.60 -4.44
CA ILE A 457 -0.81 -17.08 -5.34
C ILE A 457 0.54 -16.75 -4.71
N TYR A 458 1.20 -17.78 -4.18
CA TYR A 458 2.53 -17.66 -3.61
C TYR A 458 3.59 -18.04 -4.64
N THR A 459 4.60 -17.20 -4.81
CA THR A 459 5.68 -17.46 -5.77
C THR A 459 7.00 -16.81 -5.36
N GLN A 460 8.10 -17.28 -5.96
CA GLN A 460 9.42 -16.65 -5.88
C GLN A 460 9.73 -15.78 -7.11
N LEU A 461 8.82 -15.76 -8.10
CA LEU A 461 8.93 -14.87 -9.25
C LEU A 461 8.59 -13.46 -8.80
N GLU A 462 9.45 -12.50 -9.08
CA GLU A 462 9.23 -11.09 -8.73
C GLU A 462 8.73 -10.30 -9.93
N PRO A 463 7.90 -9.25 -9.71
CA PRO A 463 7.59 -8.28 -10.74
C PRO A 463 8.88 -7.65 -11.29
N SER A 464 8.90 -7.36 -12.60
CA SER A 464 10.08 -6.81 -13.26
C SER A 464 9.71 -5.81 -14.33
N VAL A 465 10.65 -4.91 -14.62
CA VAL A 465 10.52 -3.95 -15.74
C VAL A 465 10.53 -4.70 -17.08
N GLY A 466 11.35 -5.75 -17.21
CA GLY A 466 11.47 -6.55 -18.43
C GLY A 466 10.17 -7.27 -18.81
N GLN A 467 9.39 -7.72 -17.82
CA GLN A 467 8.06 -8.33 -18.05
C GLN A 467 6.93 -7.28 -18.14
N GLY A 468 7.24 -6.00 -17.99
CA GLY A 468 6.27 -4.92 -18.03
C GLY A 468 5.32 -4.87 -16.83
N THR A 469 5.53 -5.70 -15.80
CA THR A 469 4.77 -5.70 -14.55
C THR A 469 5.21 -4.59 -13.61
N LEU A 470 6.41 -4.02 -13.80
CA LEU A 470 6.87 -2.77 -13.18
C LEU A 470 7.04 -1.66 -14.23
N THR A 471 6.86 -0.42 -13.77
CA THR A 471 7.37 0.78 -14.48
C THR A 471 8.89 0.88 -14.30
N ARG A 472 9.56 1.74 -15.09
CA ARG A 472 11.01 2.01 -14.91
C ARG A 472 11.38 2.50 -13.50
N ASN A 473 10.42 3.14 -12.81
CA ASN A 473 10.58 3.62 -11.44
C ASN A 473 10.08 2.59 -10.40
N LEU A 474 10.04 1.31 -10.77
CA LEU A 474 9.68 0.17 -9.91
C LEU A 474 8.26 0.21 -9.32
N LYS A 475 7.36 1.04 -9.87
CA LYS A 475 5.92 1.01 -9.50
C LYS A 475 5.20 -0.15 -10.18
N ILE A 476 4.33 -0.84 -9.45
CA ILE A 476 3.55 -1.98 -9.94
C ILE A 476 2.53 -1.58 -11.00
N ARG A 477 2.38 -2.40 -12.04
CA ARG A 477 1.36 -2.28 -13.09
C ARG A 477 0.38 -3.45 -12.96
N ARG A 478 -0.72 -3.22 -12.22
CA ARG A 478 -1.72 -4.26 -11.87
C ARG A 478 -2.38 -4.93 -13.07
N GLY A 479 -2.68 -4.19 -14.14
CA GLY A 479 -3.25 -4.76 -15.38
C GLY A 479 -2.32 -5.78 -16.06
N PRO A 480 -1.08 -5.38 -16.42
CA PRO A 480 -0.07 -6.33 -16.90
C PRO A 480 0.20 -7.50 -15.96
N LEU A 481 0.22 -7.27 -14.64
CA LEU A 481 0.36 -8.36 -13.67
C LEU A 481 -0.80 -9.34 -13.72
N LEU A 482 -2.06 -8.87 -13.79
CA LEU A 482 -3.23 -9.72 -13.93
C LEU A 482 -3.15 -10.57 -15.21
N ALA A 483 -2.80 -9.96 -16.35
CA ALA A 483 -2.66 -10.68 -17.62
C ALA A 483 -1.57 -11.75 -17.55
N TRP A 484 -0.44 -11.44 -16.89
CA TRP A 484 0.63 -12.41 -16.65
C TRP A 484 0.17 -13.56 -15.75
N LEU A 485 -0.52 -13.26 -14.64
CA LEU A 485 -1.07 -14.27 -13.73
C LEU A 485 -2.04 -15.20 -14.44
N GLN A 486 -2.97 -14.66 -15.24
CA GLN A 486 -3.92 -15.45 -16.01
C GLN A 486 -3.21 -16.41 -16.98
N ALA A 487 -2.19 -15.93 -17.70
CA ALA A 487 -1.39 -16.76 -18.59
C ALA A 487 -0.64 -17.88 -17.84
N SER A 488 0.08 -17.54 -16.76
CA SER A 488 0.86 -18.51 -15.99
C SER A 488 -0.02 -19.56 -15.27
N LEU A 489 -1.22 -19.18 -14.83
CA LEU A 489 -2.19 -20.11 -14.26
C LEU A 489 -2.77 -21.06 -15.30
N ALA A 490 -3.04 -20.59 -16.52
CA ALA A 490 -3.52 -21.44 -17.62
C ALA A 490 -2.47 -22.49 -18.03
N GLU A 491 -1.19 -22.11 -18.01
CA GLU A 491 -0.07 -23.00 -18.32
C GLU A 491 0.32 -23.95 -17.17
N HIS A 492 -0.36 -23.87 -16.02
CA HIS A 492 -0.04 -24.66 -14.82
C HIS A 492 1.43 -24.52 -14.38
N ASP A 493 1.94 -23.29 -14.37
CA ASP A 493 3.32 -23.00 -13.97
C ASP A 493 3.61 -23.51 -12.55
N ALA A 494 4.46 -24.54 -12.45
CA ALA A 494 4.80 -25.20 -11.19
C ALA A 494 5.51 -24.28 -10.17
N ARG A 495 5.94 -23.08 -10.59
CA ARG A 495 6.52 -22.05 -9.71
C ARG A 495 5.48 -21.24 -8.96
N LEU A 496 4.19 -21.45 -9.23
CA LEU A 496 3.07 -20.83 -8.54
C LEU A 496 2.43 -21.84 -7.59
N CYS A 497 2.38 -21.52 -6.30
CA CYS A 497 1.59 -22.26 -5.32
C CYS A 497 0.24 -21.55 -5.13
N ARG A 498 -0.85 -22.23 -5.46
CA ARG A 498 -2.21 -21.66 -5.49
C ARG A 498 -3.08 -22.22 -4.37
N PHE A 499 -3.80 -21.35 -3.69
CA PHE A 499 -4.91 -21.69 -2.81
C PHE A 499 -6.18 -21.02 -3.29
N ASP A 500 -7.19 -21.84 -3.63
CA ASP A 500 -8.46 -21.38 -4.18
C ASP A 500 -9.54 -21.32 -3.10
N PHE A 501 -10.14 -20.15 -2.92
CA PHE A 501 -11.26 -19.93 -2.01
C PHE A 501 -12.43 -19.37 -2.82
N PRO A 502 -13.31 -20.24 -3.37
CA PRO A 502 -14.45 -19.77 -4.13
C PRO A 502 -15.36 -18.89 -3.28
N ALA A 503 -16.07 -17.95 -3.91
CA ALA A 503 -17.13 -17.22 -3.22
C ALA A 503 -18.13 -18.25 -2.67
N PRO A 504 -18.50 -18.18 -1.38
CA PRO A 504 -19.62 -18.95 -0.88
C PRO A 504 -20.82 -18.72 -1.79
N PRO A 505 -21.55 -19.76 -2.22
CA PRO A 505 -22.83 -19.55 -2.89
C PRO A 505 -23.70 -18.68 -1.98
N ALA A 506 -24.53 -17.80 -2.57
CA ALA A 506 -25.49 -17.02 -1.80
C ALA A 506 -26.23 -17.96 -0.85
N ALA A 507 -26.03 -17.78 0.44
CA ALA A 507 -26.50 -18.74 1.42
C ALA A 507 -28.03 -18.77 1.39
N PHE A 508 -28.61 -19.95 1.58
CA PHE A 508 -30.05 -20.19 1.80
C PHE A 508 -30.66 -19.26 2.88
N ILE A 509 -29.82 -18.71 3.75
CA ILE A 509 -30.18 -17.82 4.87
C ILE A 509 -30.77 -16.48 4.39
N GLU A 510 -30.65 -16.09 3.12
CA GLU A 510 -31.19 -14.81 2.61
C GLU A 510 -32.72 -14.79 2.38
N HIS A 511 -33.47 -15.85 2.71
CA HIS A 511 -34.93 -15.80 2.72
C HIS A 511 -35.47 -14.96 3.91
N VAL A 512 -36.16 -13.86 3.57
CA VAL A 512 -36.69 -12.82 4.48
C VAL A 512 -37.37 -13.33 5.77
N PRO A 513 -38.22 -14.38 5.76
CA PRO A 513 -38.89 -14.85 7.00
C PRO A 513 -37.94 -15.55 7.99
N THR A 514 -36.81 -16.06 7.52
CA THR A 514 -35.81 -16.78 8.31
C THR A 514 -34.85 -15.79 8.99
N LEU A 515 -34.49 -14.70 8.30
CA LEU A 515 -33.63 -13.64 8.82
C LEU A 515 -34.20 -12.99 10.08
N GLU A 516 -35.50 -12.68 10.11
CA GLU A 516 -36.16 -12.07 11.28
C GLU A 516 -36.09 -12.95 12.54
N ARG A 517 -35.98 -14.28 12.39
CA ARG A 517 -35.95 -15.21 13.51
C ARG A 517 -34.53 -15.52 14.03
N ILE A 518 -33.48 -15.19 13.28
CA ILE A 518 -32.06 -15.41 13.66
C ILE A 518 -31.30 -14.14 14.04
N GLU A 519 -31.87 -12.98 13.71
CA GLU A 519 -31.30 -11.67 14.02
C GLU A 519 -30.96 -11.52 15.52
N GLY A 520 -29.73 -11.10 15.82
CA GLY A 520 -29.20 -10.93 17.17
C GLY A 520 -28.82 -12.22 17.89
N LYS A 521 -28.96 -13.40 17.26
CA LYS A 521 -28.75 -14.69 17.94
C LYS A 521 -27.42 -15.33 17.61
N ARG A 522 -26.92 -16.12 18.57
CA ARG A 522 -25.65 -16.87 18.47
C ARG A 522 -25.88 -18.36 18.45
N TYR A 523 -25.13 -19.05 17.60
CA TYR A 523 -25.31 -20.46 17.33
C TYR A 523 -23.98 -21.19 17.32
N VAL A 524 -24.00 -22.46 17.73
CA VAL A 524 -22.96 -23.43 17.36
C VAL A 524 -23.50 -24.24 16.20
N VAL A 525 -22.82 -24.20 15.07
CA VAL A 525 -23.26 -24.84 13.83
C VAL A 525 -22.15 -25.72 13.26
N ILE A 526 -22.52 -26.76 12.55
CA ILE A 526 -21.60 -27.51 11.69
C ILE A 526 -21.78 -27.01 10.26
N ARG A 527 -20.67 -26.65 9.62
CA ARG A 527 -20.63 -26.28 8.21
C ARG A 527 -19.70 -27.16 7.40
N GLY A 528 -20.08 -27.40 6.14
CA GLY A 528 -19.23 -28.03 5.13
C GLY A 528 -18.71 -26.99 4.14
N PRO A 529 -17.48 -27.16 3.60
CA PRO A 529 -16.90 -28.46 3.26
C PRO A 529 -15.49 -28.67 3.87
N HIS A 530 -15.38 -29.44 4.95
CA HIS A 530 -14.07 -29.86 5.50
C HIS A 530 -13.86 -31.37 5.37
N GLY A 531 -12.70 -31.79 4.89
CA GLY A 531 -12.24 -33.19 4.88
C GLY A 531 -13.10 -34.15 4.03
N GLU A 532 -13.18 -35.42 4.48
CA GLU A 532 -13.97 -36.50 3.86
C GLU A 532 -15.44 -36.12 3.62
N PHE A 533 -16.00 -35.21 4.42
CA PHE A 533 -17.38 -34.78 4.28
C PHE A 533 -17.67 -34.08 2.93
N ALA A 534 -16.71 -33.30 2.44
CA ALA A 534 -16.83 -32.62 1.15
C ALA A 534 -16.89 -33.61 -0.03
N GLU A 535 -16.15 -34.71 0.06
CA GLU A 535 -16.13 -35.77 -0.96
C GLU A 535 -17.44 -36.55 -0.99
N HIS A 536 -17.97 -36.93 0.16
CA HIS A 536 -19.27 -37.57 0.27
C HIS A 536 -20.41 -36.70 -0.25
N CYS A 537 -20.39 -35.38 0.04
CA CYS A 537 -21.36 -34.44 -0.51
C CYS A 537 -21.28 -34.35 -2.04
N ARG A 538 -20.07 -34.30 -2.61
CA ARG A 538 -19.86 -34.30 -4.06
C ARG A 538 -20.37 -35.58 -4.71
N ALA A 539 -20.12 -36.74 -4.10
CA ALA A 539 -20.60 -38.03 -4.58
C ALA A 539 -22.14 -38.10 -4.60
N LEU A 540 -22.76 -37.65 -3.51
CA LEU A 540 -24.22 -37.61 -3.40
C LEU A 540 -24.86 -36.68 -4.43
N GLN A 541 -24.25 -35.52 -4.66
CA GLN A 541 -24.70 -34.57 -5.67
C GLN A 541 -24.49 -35.09 -7.09
N ALA A 542 -23.43 -35.84 -7.35
CA ALA A 542 -23.21 -36.48 -8.65
C ALA A 542 -24.33 -37.50 -8.95
N GLN A 543 -24.69 -38.34 -7.97
CA GLN A 543 -25.79 -39.31 -8.10
C GLN A 543 -27.14 -38.62 -8.40
N ILE A 544 -27.44 -37.53 -7.70
CA ILE A 544 -28.67 -36.77 -7.93
C ILE A 544 -28.65 -36.09 -9.31
N ARG A 545 -27.51 -35.53 -9.71
CA ARG A 545 -27.35 -34.87 -11.01
C ARG A 545 -27.55 -35.86 -12.16
N GLU A 546 -26.97 -37.05 -12.06
CA GLU A 546 -27.18 -38.14 -13.03
C GLU A 546 -28.67 -38.55 -13.11
N HIS A 547 -29.32 -38.72 -11.96
CA HIS A 547 -30.74 -39.09 -11.89
C HIS A 547 -31.67 -38.02 -12.48
N VAL A 548 -31.40 -36.74 -12.19
CA VAL A 548 -32.17 -35.60 -12.73
C VAL A 548 -31.93 -35.41 -14.22
N GLN A 549 -30.69 -35.59 -14.70
CA GLN A 549 -30.40 -35.56 -16.14
C GLN A 549 -31.10 -36.67 -16.91
N ALA A 550 -31.26 -37.85 -16.29
CA ALA A 550 -32.01 -38.97 -16.89
C ALA A 550 -33.54 -38.74 -16.92
N ALA A 551 -34.08 -37.81 -16.11
CA ALA A 551 -35.51 -37.54 -16.02
C ALA A 551 -36.08 -36.65 -17.16
N GLY A 552 -35.23 -36.10 -18.03
CA GLY A 552 -35.62 -35.43 -19.28
C GLY A 552 -35.19 -33.95 -19.40
N PRO A 553 -35.28 -33.38 -20.63
CA PRO A 553 -34.69 -32.07 -20.95
C PRO A 553 -35.34 -30.88 -20.25
N GLN A 554 -36.56 -31.02 -19.70
CA GLN A 554 -37.25 -29.94 -18.98
C GLN A 554 -36.62 -29.61 -17.61
N VAL A 555 -35.78 -30.50 -17.08
CA VAL A 555 -35.12 -30.39 -15.77
C VAL A 555 -33.59 -30.29 -15.89
N ALA A 556 -33.03 -30.50 -17.09
CA ALA A 556 -31.59 -30.60 -17.34
C ALA A 556 -30.81 -29.27 -17.18
N ASP A 557 -31.48 -28.13 -17.33
CA ASP A 557 -30.92 -26.77 -17.15
C ASP A 557 -31.11 -26.21 -15.72
N ALA A 558 -31.56 -27.04 -14.78
CA ALA A 558 -31.69 -26.65 -13.38
C ALA A 558 -30.32 -26.29 -12.78
N ALA A 559 -30.20 -25.07 -12.24
CA ALA A 559 -29.06 -24.68 -11.41
C ALA A 559 -29.07 -25.46 -10.07
N LEU A 560 -28.73 -26.75 -10.11
CA LEU A 560 -28.57 -27.62 -8.96
C LEU A 560 -27.27 -27.25 -8.22
N PHE A 561 -27.32 -26.19 -7.42
CA PHE A 561 -26.17 -25.71 -6.66
C PHE A 561 -26.61 -25.10 -5.32
N ALA A 562 -26.30 -25.79 -4.21
CA ALA A 562 -25.79 -25.14 -3.00
C ALA A 562 -25.23 -26.20 -2.03
N HIS A 563 -23.92 -26.12 -1.76
CA HIS A 563 -23.12 -27.09 -1.00
C HIS A 563 -23.06 -26.80 0.51
N THR A 564 -24.17 -26.46 1.15
CA THR A 564 -24.11 -26.05 2.56
C THR A 564 -24.77 -27.09 3.45
N LEU A 565 -23.94 -27.88 4.14
CA LEU A 565 -24.40 -28.51 5.38
C LEU A 565 -24.55 -27.39 6.40
N HIS A 566 -25.73 -27.28 6.99
CA HIS A 566 -25.95 -26.38 8.11
C HIS A 566 -26.71 -27.13 9.19
N LEU A 567 -25.98 -27.58 10.22
CA LEU A 567 -26.57 -28.27 11.37
C LEU A 567 -26.34 -27.46 12.64
N THR A 568 -27.41 -26.94 13.22
CA THR A 568 -27.35 -26.17 14.47
C THR A 568 -27.31 -27.11 15.67
N LEU A 569 -26.26 -27.01 16.47
CA LEU A 569 -26.09 -27.79 17.70
C LEU A 569 -26.68 -27.10 18.93
N ALA A 570 -26.62 -25.76 18.99
CA ALA A 570 -27.15 -24.97 20.10
C ALA A 570 -27.49 -23.53 19.69
N GLU A 571 -28.51 -22.93 20.33
CA GLU A 571 -28.83 -21.50 20.32
C GLU A 571 -28.54 -20.92 21.72
N PHE A 572 -27.68 -19.90 21.78
CA PHE A 572 -27.38 -19.19 23.02
C PHE A 572 -28.35 -18.01 23.21
N ALA A 573 -28.76 -17.78 24.47
CA ALA A 573 -29.53 -16.59 24.78
C ALA A 573 -28.66 -15.33 24.67
N ASP A 574 -29.27 -14.23 24.23
CA ASP A 574 -28.64 -12.95 23.89
C ASP A 574 -27.98 -12.21 25.09
N ALA A 575 -28.13 -12.72 26.31
CA ALA A 575 -27.82 -12.01 27.55
C ALA A 575 -26.41 -12.25 28.13
N GLY A 576 -25.44 -12.79 27.38
CA GLY A 576 -24.14 -13.25 27.93
C GLY A 576 -22.88 -12.67 27.26
N ASP A 577 -21.83 -12.53 28.06
CA ASP A 577 -20.43 -12.25 27.65
C ASP A 577 -19.97 -13.23 26.55
N SER A 578 -19.79 -12.72 25.33
CA SER A 578 -19.35 -13.47 24.15
C SER A 578 -18.03 -14.23 24.40
N ALA A 579 -17.14 -13.69 25.24
CA ALA A 579 -15.90 -14.39 25.59
C ALA A 579 -16.18 -15.65 26.43
N ARG A 580 -17.18 -15.61 27.31
CA ARG A 580 -17.60 -16.76 28.13
C ARG A 580 -18.29 -17.84 27.31
N GLN A 581 -19.14 -17.44 26.37
CA GLN A 581 -19.77 -18.34 25.41
C GLN A 581 -18.71 -19.09 24.57
N ARG A 582 -17.71 -18.36 24.04
CA ARG A 582 -16.60 -18.97 23.29
C ARG A 582 -15.78 -19.96 24.12
N ARG A 583 -15.46 -19.61 25.37
CA ARG A 583 -14.75 -20.52 26.29
C ARG A 583 -15.54 -21.80 26.55
N ALA A 584 -16.85 -21.70 26.76
CA ALA A 584 -17.71 -22.86 26.95
C ALA A 584 -17.72 -23.79 25.74
N VAL A 585 -17.83 -23.23 24.52
CA VAL A 585 -17.77 -24.01 23.26
C VAL A 585 -16.39 -24.65 23.08
N GLN A 586 -15.30 -23.94 23.38
CA GLN A 586 -13.94 -24.48 23.32
C GLN A 586 -13.72 -25.62 24.33
N HIS A 587 -14.22 -25.47 25.55
CA HIS A 587 -14.13 -26.49 26.59
C HIS A 587 -14.88 -27.76 26.19
N TRP A 588 -16.13 -27.60 25.72
CA TRP A 588 -16.93 -28.72 25.21
C TRP A 588 -16.24 -29.41 24.04
N ALA A 589 -15.78 -28.66 23.04
CA ALA A 589 -15.18 -29.21 21.84
C ALA A 589 -13.88 -29.99 22.14
N SER A 590 -13.08 -29.51 23.10
CA SER A 590 -11.84 -30.17 23.53
C SER A 590 -12.08 -31.53 24.21
N ASN A 591 -13.30 -31.76 24.72
CA ASN A 591 -13.68 -33.01 25.39
C ASN A 591 -14.65 -33.88 24.56
N SER A 592 -15.09 -33.37 23.42
CA SER A 592 -16.06 -34.04 22.57
C SER A 592 -15.38 -34.86 21.47
N ALA A 593 -15.78 -36.12 21.35
CA ALA A 593 -15.40 -36.95 20.22
C ALA A 593 -16.00 -36.42 18.90
N PRO A 594 -15.43 -36.81 17.74
CA PRO A 594 -15.99 -36.45 16.44
C PRO A 594 -17.46 -36.88 16.33
N LEU A 595 -18.28 -36.04 15.72
CA LEU A 595 -19.73 -36.27 15.64
C LEU A 595 -20.07 -37.15 14.45
N SER A 596 -20.80 -38.24 14.69
CA SER A 596 -21.29 -39.12 13.62
C SER A 596 -22.69 -38.72 13.17
N LEU A 597 -22.85 -38.52 11.86
CA LEU A 597 -24.10 -38.15 11.20
C LEU A 597 -24.45 -39.17 10.13
N ARG A 598 -25.76 -39.40 9.94
CA ARG A 598 -26.30 -40.31 8.94
C ARG A 598 -27.30 -39.60 8.04
N THR A 599 -27.19 -39.79 6.72
CA THR A 599 -28.17 -39.28 5.76
C THR A 599 -29.46 -40.09 5.80
N GLY A 600 -30.60 -39.41 5.83
CA GLY A 600 -31.95 -39.96 5.73
C GLY A 600 -32.57 -39.73 4.34
N ALA A 601 -33.90 -39.58 4.29
CA ALA A 601 -34.64 -39.40 3.04
C ALA A 601 -34.49 -38.00 2.43
N ILE A 602 -34.64 -37.91 1.10
CA ILE A 602 -34.82 -36.63 0.40
C ILE A 602 -36.18 -36.06 0.79
N GLN A 603 -36.19 -34.77 1.12
CA GLN A 603 -37.35 -33.97 1.45
C GLN A 603 -37.37 -32.73 0.55
N THR A 604 -38.54 -32.14 0.37
CA THR A 604 -38.71 -30.97 -0.50
C THR A 604 -39.59 -29.92 0.17
N LEU A 605 -39.31 -28.64 -0.09
CA LEU A 605 -40.18 -27.52 0.24
C LEU A 605 -40.87 -27.04 -1.03
N ALA A 606 -42.18 -26.78 -0.93
CA ALA A 606 -43.01 -26.38 -2.05
C ALA A 606 -42.65 -24.99 -2.61
N TYR A 607 -43.17 -24.69 -3.81
CA TYR A 607 -43.09 -23.38 -4.45
C TYR A 607 -43.62 -22.26 -3.54
N PRO A 608 -43.01 -21.06 -3.53
CA PRO A 608 -41.88 -20.61 -4.35
C PRO A 608 -40.49 -20.92 -3.76
N THR A 609 -40.41 -21.62 -2.62
CA THR A 609 -39.16 -21.91 -1.91
C THR A 609 -38.25 -22.85 -2.72
N ASN A 610 -38.83 -23.75 -3.52
CA ASN A 610 -38.14 -24.62 -4.48
C ASN A 610 -36.82 -25.22 -3.92
N LEU A 611 -36.90 -25.86 -2.75
CA LEU A 611 -35.76 -26.45 -2.06
C LEU A 611 -35.88 -27.97 -2.00
N ALA A 612 -34.83 -28.67 -2.42
CA ALA A 612 -34.66 -30.11 -2.19
C ALA A 612 -33.49 -30.32 -1.22
N TYR A 613 -33.67 -31.20 -0.25
CA TYR A 613 -32.67 -31.46 0.78
C TYR A 613 -32.68 -32.90 1.28
N VAL A 614 -31.55 -33.38 1.82
CA VAL A 614 -31.48 -34.67 2.52
C VAL A 614 -31.67 -34.42 4.01
N ALA A 615 -32.70 -35.00 4.60
CA ALA A 615 -32.88 -34.97 6.05
C ALA A 615 -31.75 -35.77 6.72
N LEU A 616 -31.24 -35.29 7.85
CA LEU A 616 -30.24 -36.03 8.63
C LEU A 616 -30.93 -36.81 9.76
N GLU A 617 -30.53 -38.06 9.93
CA GLU A 617 -30.96 -38.87 11.06
C GLU A 617 -29.99 -38.65 12.23
N PRO A 618 -30.46 -38.08 13.36
CA PRO A 618 -29.60 -37.86 14.51
C PRO A 618 -29.17 -39.19 15.12
N SER A 619 -27.85 -39.40 15.21
CA SER A 619 -27.27 -40.55 15.92
C SER A 619 -27.44 -40.39 17.44
N ALA A 620 -27.33 -41.50 18.18
CA ALA A 620 -27.30 -41.44 19.65
C ALA A 620 -26.10 -40.60 20.15
N ALA A 621 -24.97 -40.67 19.45
CA ALA A 621 -23.77 -39.89 19.75
C ALA A 621 -24.00 -38.38 19.56
N LEU A 622 -24.66 -37.96 18.48
CA LEU A 622 -25.00 -36.55 18.25
C LEU A 622 -25.92 -36.01 19.35
N ARG A 623 -26.96 -36.77 19.71
CA ARG A 623 -27.87 -36.38 20.80
C ARG A 623 -27.14 -36.24 22.13
N ALA A 624 -26.22 -37.16 22.44
CA ALA A 624 -25.39 -37.08 23.63
C ALA A 624 -24.47 -35.85 23.63
N ALA A 625 -23.81 -35.56 22.50
CA ALA A 625 -22.93 -34.40 22.37
C ALA A 625 -23.67 -33.06 22.51
N MET A 626 -24.90 -32.96 21.98
CA MET A 626 -25.74 -31.77 22.17
C MET A 626 -26.14 -31.58 23.64
N ALA A 627 -26.46 -32.67 24.34
CA ALA A 627 -26.76 -32.62 25.78
C ALA A 627 -25.53 -32.20 26.59
N ASP A 628 -24.36 -32.70 26.22
CA ASP A 628 -23.08 -32.37 26.87
C ASP A 628 -22.67 -30.89 26.67
N LEU A 629 -22.86 -30.35 25.47
CA LEU A 629 -22.64 -28.93 25.18
C LEU A 629 -23.50 -28.04 26.08
N ARG A 630 -24.76 -28.40 26.28
CA ARG A 630 -25.67 -27.67 27.17
C ARG A 630 -25.21 -27.73 28.62
N LEU A 631 -24.80 -28.92 29.08
CA LEU A 631 -24.34 -29.12 30.46
C LEU A 631 -23.05 -28.33 30.72
N THR A 632 -22.12 -28.35 29.77
CA THR A 632 -20.89 -27.54 29.80
C THR A 632 -21.21 -26.04 29.83
N ALA A 633 -22.11 -25.57 28.96
CA ALA A 633 -22.51 -24.18 28.94
C ALA A 633 -23.16 -23.75 30.27
N LEU A 634 -24.01 -24.59 30.86
CA LEU A 634 -24.63 -24.33 32.17
C LEU A 634 -23.59 -24.25 33.30
N GLN A 635 -22.58 -25.14 33.31
CA GLN A 635 -21.48 -25.09 34.27
C GLN A 635 -20.66 -23.79 34.14
N GLU A 636 -20.49 -23.32 32.91
CA GLU A 636 -19.87 -22.04 32.61
C GLU A 636 -20.79 -20.84 32.83
N GLY A 637 -22.01 -21.01 33.37
CA GLY A 637 -22.95 -19.93 33.64
C GLY A 637 -23.51 -19.27 32.37
N VAL A 638 -23.59 -20.02 31.28
CA VAL A 638 -24.03 -19.58 29.96
C VAL A 638 -25.37 -20.28 29.62
N PRO A 639 -26.49 -19.55 29.57
CA PRO A 639 -27.79 -20.15 29.26
C PRO A 639 -27.93 -20.54 27.78
N VAL A 640 -28.43 -21.74 27.53
CA VAL A 640 -28.77 -22.30 26.21
C VAL A 640 -30.29 -22.53 26.15
N ARG A 641 -30.95 -22.24 25.02
CA ARG A 641 -32.41 -22.38 24.86
C ARG A 641 -32.86 -23.83 24.59
N ASP A 642 -34.05 -24.21 25.06
CA ASP A 642 -34.62 -25.56 25.02
C ASP A 642 -35.01 -26.10 23.61
N GLU A 643 -35.14 -27.43 23.53
CA GLU A 643 -35.19 -28.30 22.33
C GLU A 643 -36.18 -27.93 21.22
N ILE A 644 -37.29 -27.26 21.52
CA ILE A 644 -38.41 -27.13 20.56
C ILE A 644 -38.12 -26.06 19.49
N ALA A 645 -37.28 -25.05 19.80
CA ALA A 645 -36.89 -24.05 18.81
C ALA A 645 -35.77 -24.54 17.88
N VAL A 646 -34.81 -25.31 18.39
CA VAL A 646 -33.62 -25.76 17.64
C VAL A 646 -33.95 -26.94 16.72
N ALA A 647 -34.87 -27.83 17.11
CA ALA A 647 -35.28 -28.97 16.29
C ALA A 647 -36.02 -28.59 14.99
N GLN A 648 -36.59 -27.38 14.94
CA GLN A 648 -37.29 -26.85 13.76
C GLN A 648 -36.35 -26.17 12.75
N TRP A 649 -35.09 -25.96 13.12
CA TRP A 649 -34.10 -25.30 12.29
C TRP A 649 -33.15 -26.35 11.72
N LEU A 650 -33.73 -27.20 10.85
CA LEU A 650 -33.08 -27.64 9.63
C LEU A 650 -31.93 -28.68 9.80
N PHE A 651 -32.26 -29.90 10.19
CA PHE A 651 -31.40 -31.10 10.03
C PHE A 651 -31.28 -31.50 8.56
N HIS A 652 -30.53 -30.76 7.75
CA HIS A 652 -30.43 -31.13 6.35
C HIS A 652 -29.14 -30.78 5.63
N LEU A 653 -28.86 -31.55 4.59
CA LEU A 653 -27.93 -31.23 3.53
C LEU A 653 -28.73 -30.62 2.38
N SER A 654 -28.58 -29.32 2.12
CA SER A 654 -29.21 -28.69 0.96
C SER A 654 -28.65 -29.33 -0.33
N LEU A 655 -29.53 -29.79 -1.20
CA LEU A 655 -29.14 -30.43 -2.47
C LEU A 655 -29.25 -29.46 -3.63
N ALA A 656 -30.33 -28.66 -3.65
CA ALA A 656 -30.59 -27.68 -4.69
C ALA A 656 -31.57 -26.60 -4.22
N HIS A 657 -31.30 -25.35 -4.61
CA HIS A 657 -32.23 -24.23 -4.53
C HIS A 657 -32.48 -23.74 -5.96
N CYS A 658 -33.73 -23.82 -6.42
CA CYS A 658 -34.08 -23.58 -7.83
C CYS A 658 -35.09 -22.42 -7.99
N PRO A 659 -34.69 -21.18 -7.69
CA PRO A 659 -35.62 -20.03 -7.67
C PRO A 659 -36.15 -19.64 -9.06
N GLY A 660 -35.52 -20.12 -10.15
CA GLY A 660 -35.92 -19.84 -11.54
C GLY A 660 -36.88 -20.87 -12.15
N MET A 661 -37.29 -21.91 -11.42
CA MET A 661 -38.22 -22.91 -11.94
C MET A 661 -39.68 -22.45 -11.87
N SER A 662 -40.42 -22.69 -12.96
CA SER A 662 -41.88 -22.66 -12.91
C SER A 662 -42.42 -23.77 -12.00
N GLU A 663 -43.63 -23.59 -11.47
CA GLU A 663 -44.31 -24.56 -10.61
C GLU A 663 -44.37 -25.96 -11.23
N GLY A 664 -44.71 -26.07 -12.52
CA GLY A 664 -44.75 -27.38 -13.21
C GLY A 664 -43.38 -28.04 -13.39
N GLN A 665 -42.30 -27.25 -13.54
CA GLN A 665 -40.93 -27.80 -13.57
C GLN A 665 -40.49 -28.28 -12.18
N TRP A 666 -40.89 -27.55 -11.14
CA TRP A 666 -40.62 -27.93 -9.75
C TRP A 666 -41.35 -29.23 -9.40
N GLU A 667 -42.63 -29.36 -9.73
CA GLU A 667 -43.40 -30.60 -9.49
C GLU A 667 -42.80 -31.80 -10.20
N ALA A 668 -42.34 -31.63 -11.44
CA ALA A 668 -41.66 -32.69 -12.20
C ALA A 668 -40.33 -33.12 -11.55
N LEU A 669 -39.53 -32.16 -11.04
CA LEU A 669 -38.31 -32.46 -10.29
C LEU A 669 -38.61 -33.17 -8.97
N VAL A 670 -39.60 -32.71 -8.20
CA VAL A 670 -40.01 -33.34 -6.94
C VAL A 670 -40.43 -34.79 -7.18
N ALA A 671 -41.23 -35.05 -8.22
CA ALA A 671 -41.65 -36.40 -8.58
C ALA A 671 -40.47 -37.31 -8.95
N SER A 672 -39.46 -36.78 -9.66
CA SER A 672 -38.23 -37.50 -9.99
C SER A 672 -37.41 -37.88 -8.74
N LEU A 673 -37.31 -36.96 -7.77
CA LEU A 673 -36.54 -37.14 -6.54
C LEU A 673 -37.19 -38.11 -5.54
N GLN A 674 -38.53 -38.23 -5.52
CA GLN A 674 -39.25 -39.16 -4.65
C GLN A 674 -38.89 -40.64 -4.90
N GLY A 675 -38.39 -40.97 -6.09
CA GLY A 675 -37.94 -42.32 -6.46
C GLY A 675 -36.46 -42.63 -6.19
N LEU A 676 -35.66 -41.64 -5.76
CA LEU A 676 -34.22 -41.78 -5.58
C LEU A 676 -33.89 -42.30 -4.17
N ALA A 677 -33.48 -43.57 -4.08
CA ALA A 677 -32.98 -44.14 -2.84
C ALA A 677 -31.51 -43.77 -2.63
N LEU A 678 -31.26 -42.83 -1.71
CA LEU A 678 -29.91 -42.54 -1.24
C LEU A 678 -29.50 -43.63 -0.24
N GLY A 679 -28.40 -44.33 -0.51
CA GLY A 679 -27.81 -45.22 0.49
C GLY A 679 -27.42 -44.42 1.75
N PRO A 680 -27.47 -45.01 2.95
CA PRO A 680 -27.03 -44.32 4.15
C PRO A 680 -25.53 -44.00 4.03
N ILE A 681 -25.19 -42.72 4.18
CA ILE A 681 -23.80 -42.27 4.27
C ILE A 681 -23.56 -41.87 5.72
N ASP A 682 -22.64 -42.58 6.35
CA ASP A 682 -22.11 -42.22 7.66
C ASP A 682 -20.88 -41.34 7.47
N PHE A 683 -20.80 -40.23 8.19
CA PHE A 683 -19.62 -39.37 8.17
C PHE A 683 -19.33 -38.80 9.55
N THR A 684 -18.05 -38.47 9.77
CA THR A 684 -17.57 -37.87 11.02
C THR A 684 -17.24 -36.40 10.83
N VAL A 685 -17.62 -35.58 11.80
CA VAL A 685 -17.32 -34.15 11.83
C VAL A 685 -16.30 -33.88 12.91
N GLY A 686 -15.19 -33.25 12.56
CA GLY A 686 -14.06 -32.96 13.46
C GLY A 686 -13.97 -31.50 13.92
N ALA A 687 -14.88 -30.62 13.51
CA ALA A 687 -14.90 -29.22 13.93
C ALA A 687 -16.31 -28.61 13.85
N VAL A 688 -16.55 -27.57 14.63
CA VAL A 688 -17.78 -26.77 14.63
C VAL A 688 -17.46 -25.29 14.47
N GLU A 689 -18.46 -24.49 14.13
CA GLU A 689 -18.37 -23.03 14.00
C GLU A 689 -19.28 -22.34 15.01
N PHE A 690 -18.78 -21.30 15.66
CA PHE A 690 -19.59 -20.38 16.48
C PHE A 690 -19.92 -19.13 15.67
N VAL A 691 -21.21 -18.95 15.34
CA VAL A 691 -21.72 -17.92 14.42
C VAL A 691 -22.72 -16.98 15.09
N GLU A 692 -22.80 -15.74 14.60
CA GLU A 692 -23.78 -14.73 15.02
C GLU A 692 -24.41 -14.07 13.80
N TYR A 693 -25.70 -13.74 13.85
CA TYR A 693 -26.37 -13.00 12.78
C TYR A 693 -26.78 -11.60 13.25
N GLN A 694 -26.42 -10.56 12.48
CA GLN A 694 -26.81 -9.18 12.69
C GLN A 694 -27.12 -8.47 11.35
N HIS A 695 -28.16 -7.66 11.34
CA HIS A 695 -28.75 -6.93 10.22
C HIS A 695 -28.98 -7.79 8.98
N GLY A 696 -29.47 -9.01 9.18
CA GLY A 696 -29.66 -10.00 8.12
C GLY A 696 -28.34 -10.53 7.54
N ARG A 697 -27.23 -10.38 8.25
CA ARG A 697 -25.89 -10.85 7.84
C ARG A 697 -25.29 -11.72 8.90
N GLU A 698 -24.44 -12.64 8.49
CA GLU A 698 -23.63 -13.41 9.41
C GLU A 698 -22.33 -12.65 9.77
N LEU A 699 -21.98 -12.64 11.05
CA LEU A 699 -20.68 -12.16 11.54
C LEU A 699 -19.64 -13.29 11.47
N PRO A 700 -18.33 -12.97 11.40
CA PRO A 700 -17.28 -13.96 11.26
C PRO A 700 -17.36 -15.12 12.26
N ALA A 701 -17.38 -16.34 11.72
CA ALA A 701 -17.48 -17.57 12.49
C ALA A 701 -16.14 -17.92 13.19
N HIS A 702 -16.18 -18.31 14.46
CA HIS A 702 -15.02 -18.91 15.12
C HIS A 702 -15.04 -20.43 14.95
N VAL A 703 -14.06 -20.98 14.25
CA VAL A 703 -13.90 -22.44 14.06
C VAL A 703 -13.29 -23.06 15.33
N VAL A 704 -13.89 -24.13 15.82
CA VAL A 704 -13.46 -24.87 17.02
C VAL A 704 -13.32 -26.35 16.66
N ALA A 705 -12.10 -26.90 16.77
CA ALA A 705 -11.83 -28.30 16.52
C ALA A 705 -12.36 -29.19 17.66
N LEU A 706 -12.94 -30.33 17.30
CA LEU A 706 -13.29 -31.41 18.21
C LEU A 706 -12.05 -32.29 18.48
N ALA A 707 -12.01 -32.98 19.60
CA ALA A 707 -10.87 -33.82 19.96
C ALA A 707 -10.66 -34.95 18.92
N SER A 708 -9.47 -35.03 18.33
CA SER A 708 -9.05 -36.17 17.52
C SER A 708 -8.81 -37.37 18.44
N GLY A 709 -9.78 -38.29 18.48
CA GLY A 709 -9.98 -39.20 19.61
C GLY A 709 -8.84 -40.14 19.99
N GLY A 710 -8.79 -40.44 21.28
CA GLY A 710 -8.69 -41.80 21.81
C GLY A 710 -9.67 -41.90 23.01
N PRO A 711 -10.31 -43.05 23.28
CA PRO A 711 -11.25 -43.17 24.38
C PRO A 711 -10.52 -42.97 25.71
N ALA A 712 -11.06 -42.12 26.58
CA ALA A 712 -10.74 -42.18 28.00
C ALA A 712 -11.43 -43.43 28.57
N GLN A 713 -10.64 -44.47 28.87
CA GLN A 713 -11.02 -45.51 29.83
C GLN A 713 -10.69 -45.06 31.24
#